data_AF-A0A1H8RG74-F1
#
_entry.id   AF-A0A1H8RG74-F1
#
_cell.length_a   1.000
_cell.length_b   1.000
_cell.length_c   1.000
_cell.angle_alpha   90.00
_cell.angle_beta   90.00
_cell.angle_gamma   90.00
#
_symmetry.space_group_name_H-M   'P 1'
#
loop_
_entity.id
_entity.type
_entity.pdbx_description
1 polymer ?
#
loop_
_entity_poly.entity_id
_entity_poly.type
_entity_poly.pdbx_seq_one_letter_code
_entity_poly.pdbx_strand_id
1 'polypeptide(L)'
;MRIPVFRRLWLAITVSSLGDWLGLLATTAMAQQLTREESLAVQGAAISGVILTRLLPDLLLAPLAGAFADKLDRRVTAVIGDLLALTLYLSIAFSYELTWLYIAQFLVEAVGLFTNPAKQAMQVAIVPRERLAVANQLMQFSIYGAVPIAALAFALLSTLTRAVSDGPGAEQTAIQVALVFDALTYGVTASTIFLSRHLIPGRAAERSESSNVFTLVAEGVRFLRSQPHMRALYIGTIGAFGAGGLIIGVAQLYIATLRAGPAGYGILFGIVFTGLALGMLVGPRILPTVPRRTLFARAIGMAGVFLLAMSLLQDFVLATGAAFFVGLFAGISWIIGYTLIGLEVEDRLRGRVFSFVVSSVRIVLLLAVAIGPGLAGVLGSHDIGIGDLVFSVTGPGLTLLVGSAIALLVSVYATRQVAPRHRGRSRMLLRLLWGASDILTVAPRSAGLFVVVEGADRELTRRYTESLAEVVRDRGCPVVVTSEPSDTDLGRRVGRLLYPPPAATSHEPGWPTPAAPRAGTEDGPRVEAYTAALLAAADRAEHVATVIRPALAAEQVVLSAHYVDASMAFHGAGQGLDADRILRTSMWATRGLLPDLTVVVDAPVTEAPADADPAAVRRAFLERAEAAPDRYVVVAGGRLDLELRATGSMVTLAVRERLATLLALRMPGATAVRPGTAAPAPVADPAR
;
A
#
# COMPACT_ATOMS: atom_id res chain seq x y z
N MET A 1 -19.71 1.47 -0.21
CA MET A 1 -21.12 1.04 -0.02
C MET A 1 -22.17 2.10 -0.33
N ARG A 2 -21.93 3.42 -0.17
CA ARG A 2 -22.95 4.48 -0.41
C ARG A 2 -23.28 4.75 -1.88
N ILE A 3 -22.45 4.31 -2.84
CA ILE A 3 -22.72 4.41 -4.28
C ILE A 3 -23.49 3.15 -4.72
N PRO A 4 -24.78 3.24 -5.07
CA PRO A 4 -25.63 2.06 -5.31
C PRO A 4 -25.21 1.26 -6.54
N VAL A 5 -24.76 1.95 -7.61
CA VAL A 5 -24.28 1.32 -8.84
C VAL A 5 -23.01 0.51 -8.58
N PHE A 6 -22.04 1.11 -7.89
CA PHE A 6 -20.82 0.41 -7.47
C PHE A 6 -21.15 -0.79 -6.59
N ARG A 7 -22.09 -0.68 -5.65
CA ARG A 7 -22.49 -1.80 -4.78
C ARG A 7 -23.07 -2.98 -5.57
N ARG A 8 -23.93 -2.71 -6.56
CA ARG A 8 -24.50 -3.76 -7.44
C ARG A 8 -23.41 -4.45 -8.26
N LEU A 9 -22.54 -3.67 -8.89
CA LEU A 9 -21.44 -4.19 -9.69
C LEU A 9 -20.44 -4.99 -8.83
N TRP A 10 -20.08 -4.47 -7.65
CA TRP A 10 -19.19 -5.13 -6.69
C TRP A 10 -19.78 -6.46 -6.20
N LEU A 11 -21.08 -6.52 -5.87
CA LEU A 11 -21.74 -7.76 -5.49
C LEU A 11 -21.71 -8.79 -6.62
N ALA A 12 -22.07 -8.38 -7.83
CA ALA A 12 -22.05 -9.28 -9.00
C ALA A 12 -20.64 -9.82 -9.27
N ILE A 13 -19.61 -8.97 -9.25
CA ILE A 13 -18.22 -9.40 -9.45
C ILE A 13 -17.76 -10.31 -8.31
N THR A 14 -18.14 -10.03 -7.06
CA THR A 14 -17.78 -10.90 -5.92
C THR A 14 -18.39 -12.29 -6.06
N VAL A 15 -19.65 -12.38 -6.47
CA VAL A 15 -20.33 -13.66 -6.74
C VAL A 15 -19.69 -14.37 -7.93
N SER A 16 -19.37 -13.64 -9.01
CA SER A 16 -18.64 -14.19 -10.17
C SER A 16 -17.26 -14.70 -9.81
N SER A 17 -16.51 -13.99 -8.95
CA SER A 17 -15.20 -14.45 -8.49
C SER A 17 -15.31 -15.73 -7.65
N LEU A 18 -16.35 -15.85 -6.81
CA LEU A 18 -16.64 -17.11 -6.11
C LEU A 18 -16.90 -18.25 -7.09
N GLY A 19 -17.69 -17.98 -8.14
CA GLY A 19 -17.89 -18.88 -9.28
C GLY A 19 -16.56 -19.31 -9.91
N ASP A 20 -15.74 -18.35 -10.33
CA ASP A 20 -14.47 -18.60 -11.04
C ASP A 20 -13.50 -19.51 -10.27
N TRP A 21 -13.42 -19.33 -8.96
CA TRP A 21 -12.58 -20.15 -8.09
C TRP A 21 -13.19 -21.53 -7.85
N LEU A 22 -14.51 -21.61 -7.72
CA LEU A 22 -15.22 -22.88 -7.62
C LEU A 22 -15.08 -23.68 -8.93
N GLY A 23 -15.20 -23.01 -10.08
CA GLY A 23 -14.97 -23.57 -11.41
C GLY A 23 -13.53 -24.02 -11.63
N LEU A 24 -12.53 -23.32 -11.10
CA LEU A 24 -11.13 -23.78 -11.11
C LEU A 24 -10.96 -25.10 -10.35
N LEU A 25 -11.54 -25.20 -9.15
CA LEU A 25 -11.48 -26.43 -8.37
C LEU A 25 -12.24 -27.57 -9.06
N ALA A 26 -13.38 -27.27 -9.67
CA ALA A 26 -14.17 -28.25 -10.41
C ALA A 26 -13.47 -28.74 -11.68
N THR A 27 -12.88 -27.85 -12.48
CA THR A 27 -12.13 -28.24 -13.70
C THR A 27 -10.86 -29.02 -13.38
N THR A 28 -10.14 -28.66 -12.31
CA THR A 28 -8.98 -29.44 -11.86
C THR A 28 -9.38 -30.82 -11.32
N ALA A 29 -10.45 -30.90 -10.53
CA ALA A 29 -11.01 -32.18 -10.07
C ALA A 29 -11.54 -33.03 -11.24
N MET A 30 -12.15 -32.41 -12.26
CA MET A 30 -12.61 -33.07 -13.48
C MET A 30 -11.44 -33.67 -14.26
N ALA A 31 -10.35 -32.91 -14.46
CA ALA A 31 -9.16 -33.41 -15.13
C ALA A 31 -8.54 -34.60 -14.36
N GLN A 32 -8.53 -34.53 -13.03
CA GLN A 32 -8.08 -35.65 -12.20
C GLN A 32 -9.00 -36.87 -12.31
N GLN A 33 -10.32 -36.69 -12.27
CA GLN A 33 -11.28 -37.78 -12.37
C GLN A 33 -11.22 -38.48 -13.73
N LEU A 34 -11.12 -37.71 -14.82
CA LEU A 34 -11.03 -38.23 -16.19
C LEU A 34 -9.72 -38.96 -16.48
N THR A 35 -8.66 -38.72 -15.69
CA THR A 35 -7.35 -39.37 -15.85
C THR A 35 -7.01 -40.33 -14.71
N ARG A 36 -7.99 -40.67 -13.86
CA ARG A 36 -7.76 -41.50 -12.66
C ARG A 36 -7.16 -42.87 -12.93
N GLU A 37 -7.40 -43.42 -14.13
CA GLU A 37 -6.94 -44.76 -14.56
C GLU A 37 -5.54 -44.69 -15.20
N GLU A 38 -5.03 -43.48 -15.45
CA GLU A 38 -3.73 -43.22 -16.06
C GLU A 38 -2.62 -43.10 -15.01
N SER A 39 -1.36 -43.08 -15.46
CA SER A 39 -0.21 -42.88 -14.59
C SER A 39 -0.24 -41.55 -13.82
N LEU A 40 0.39 -41.50 -12.64
CA LEU A 40 0.55 -40.28 -11.82
C LEU A 40 1.14 -39.10 -12.60
N ALA A 41 2.03 -39.37 -13.56
CA ALA A 41 2.60 -38.35 -14.43
C ALA A 41 1.55 -37.74 -15.37
N VAL A 42 0.68 -38.57 -15.96
CA VAL A 42 -0.42 -38.12 -16.83
C VAL A 42 -1.47 -37.35 -16.02
N GLN A 43 -1.82 -37.81 -14.81
CA GLN A 43 -2.72 -37.08 -13.92
C GLN A 43 -2.17 -35.71 -13.54
N GLY A 44 -0.89 -35.65 -13.17
CA GLY A 44 -0.19 -34.39 -12.86
C GLY A 44 -0.14 -33.45 -14.07
N ALA A 45 0.13 -33.99 -15.26
CA ALA A 45 0.10 -33.24 -16.52
C ALA A 45 -1.30 -32.73 -16.85
N ALA A 46 -2.35 -33.52 -16.57
CA ALA A 46 -3.72 -33.13 -16.87
C ALA A 46 -4.17 -31.93 -16.01
N ILE A 47 -3.91 -31.98 -14.70
CA ILE A 47 -4.19 -30.89 -13.76
C ILE A 47 -3.38 -29.64 -14.12
N SER A 48 -2.08 -29.81 -14.37
CA SER A 48 -1.20 -28.71 -14.81
C SER A 48 -1.69 -28.12 -16.13
N GLY A 49 -2.17 -28.96 -17.04
CA GLY A 49 -2.78 -28.58 -18.30
C GLY A 49 -3.96 -27.64 -18.11
N VAL A 50 -4.83 -27.86 -17.13
CA VAL A 50 -5.95 -26.96 -16.81
C VAL A 50 -5.45 -25.56 -16.43
N ILE A 51 -4.41 -25.49 -15.59
CA ILE A 51 -3.85 -24.21 -15.13
C ILE A 51 -3.11 -23.51 -16.28
N LEU A 52 -2.36 -24.26 -17.09
CA LEU A 52 -1.61 -23.73 -18.22
C LEU A 52 -2.52 -23.21 -19.32
N THR A 53 -3.58 -23.94 -19.69
CA THR A 53 -4.56 -23.47 -20.69
C THR A 53 -5.31 -22.23 -20.22
N ARG A 54 -5.47 -22.07 -18.90
CA ARG A 54 -6.04 -20.86 -18.30
C ARG A 54 -5.14 -19.63 -18.47
N LEU A 55 -3.83 -19.81 -18.32
CA LEU A 55 -2.83 -18.73 -18.38
C LEU A 55 -2.30 -18.46 -19.80
N LEU A 56 -2.48 -19.40 -20.74
CA LEU A 56 -1.92 -19.32 -22.08
C LEU A 56 -2.48 -18.17 -22.95
N PRO A 57 -3.79 -17.86 -22.94
CA PRO A 57 -4.34 -16.74 -23.70
C PRO A 57 -3.69 -15.40 -23.35
N ASP A 58 -3.36 -15.16 -22.08
CA ASP A 58 -2.68 -13.93 -21.66
C ASP A 58 -1.32 -13.74 -22.34
N LEU A 59 -0.59 -14.83 -22.59
CA LEU A 59 0.69 -14.77 -23.27
C LEU A 59 0.53 -14.51 -24.78
N LEU A 60 -0.44 -15.18 -25.41
CA LEU A 60 -0.59 -15.20 -26.87
C LEU A 60 -1.41 -14.01 -27.41
N LEU A 61 -2.45 -13.61 -26.67
CA LEU A 61 -3.51 -12.73 -27.16
C LEU A 61 -3.59 -11.39 -26.44
N ALA A 62 -2.90 -11.19 -25.30
CA ALA A 62 -2.97 -9.90 -24.57
C ALA A 62 -2.54 -8.66 -25.40
N PRO A 63 -1.47 -8.71 -26.23
CA PRO A 63 -1.13 -7.61 -27.14
C PRO A 63 -2.27 -7.21 -28.08
N LEU A 64 -2.97 -8.21 -28.63
CA LEU A 64 -4.07 -8.02 -29.56
C LEU A 64 -5.31 -7.49 -28.83
N ALA A 65 -5.63 -8.08 -27.67
CA ALA A 65 -6.77 -7.69 -26.87
C ALA A 65 -6.72 -6.20 -26.47
N GLY A 66 -5.56 -5.71 -26.04
CA GLY A 66 -5.38 -4.29 -25.70
C GLY A 66 -5.64 -3.33 -26.87
N ALA A 67 -5.19 -3.68 -28.08
CA ALA A 67 -5.36 -2.83 -29.27
C ALA A 67 -6.81 -2.76 -29.77
N PHE A 68 -7.61 -3.79 -29.49
CA PHE A 68 -9.02 -3.85 -29.87
C PHE A 68 -9.98 -3.41 -28.76
N ALA A 69 -9.61 -3.57 -27.48
CA ALA A 69 -10.46 -3.25 -26.33
C ALA A 69 -10.90 -1.78 -26.29
N ASP A 70 -10.07 -0.86 -26.77
CA ASP A 70 -10.40 0.57 -26.79
C ASP A 70 -11.43 0.95 -27.87
N LYS A 71 -11.68 0.07 -28.85
CA LYS A 71 -12.62 0.30 -29.95
C LYS A 71 -14.04 -0.16 -29.67
N LEU A 72 -14.24 -0.99 -28.65
CA LEU A 72 -15.51 -1.63 -28.35
C LEU A 72 -16.25 -0.92 -27.21
N ASP A 73 -17.60 -0.91 -27.24
CA ASP A 73 -18.38 -0.45 -26.09
C ASP A 73 -18.12 -1.42 -24.92
N ARG A 74 -17.66 -0.87 -23.79
CA ARG A 74 -17.27 -1.64 -22.61
C ARG A 74 -18.42 -2.48 -22.05
N ARG A 75 -19.64 -1.96 -22.09
CA ARG A 75 -20.84 -2.64 -21.56
C ARG A 75 -21.22 -3.81 -22.45
N VAL A 76 -21.23 -3.58 -23.76
CA VAL A 76 -21.54 -4.63 -24.75
C VAL A 76 -20.50 -5.74 -24.69
N THR A 77 -19.22 -5.37 -24.64
CA THR A 77 -18.10 -6.31 -24.53
C THR A 77 -18.22 -7.18 -23.29
N ALA A 78 -18.48 -6.57 -22.13
CA ALA A 78 -18.64 -7.29 -20.87
C ALA A 78 -19.85 -8.24 -20.91
N VAL A 79 -21.01 -7.79 -21.37
CA VAL A 79 -22.24 -8.61 -21.43
C VAL A 79 -22.09 -9.78 -22.39
N ILE A 80 -21.61 -9.55 -23.61
CA ILE A 80 -21.44 -10.62 -24.60
C ILE A 80 -20.42 -11.64 -24.09
N GLY A 81 -19.30 -11.19 -23.57
CA GLY A 81 -18.27 -12.12 -23.11
C GLY A 81 -18.69 -12.92 -21.86
N ASP A 82 -19.49 -12.34 -20.95
CA ASP A 82 -20.07 -13.10 -19.84
C ASP A 82 -21.09 -14.14 -20.31
N LEU A 83 -21.90 -13.84 -21.33
CA LEU A 83 -22.81 -14.82 -21.93
C LEU A 83 -22.08 -15.95 -22.67
N LEU A 84 -20.96 -15.63 -23.34
CA LEU A 84 -20.08 -16.63 -23.94
C LEU A 84 -19.44 -17.52 -22.86
N ALA A 85 -18.92 -16.93 -21.79
CA ALA A 85 -18.35 -17.68 -20.67
C ALA A 85 -19.38 -18.60 -20.00
N LEU A 86 -20.60 -18.11 -19.76
CA LEU A 86 -21.73 -18.93 -19.28
C LEU A 86 -21.95 -20.14 -20.19
N THR A 87 -22.04 -19.91 -21.51
CA THR A 87 -22.31 -20.99 -22.47
C THR A 87 -21.18 -22.01 -22.51
N LEU A 88 -19.92 -21.54 -22.49
CA LEU A 88 -18.75 -22.40 -22.51
C LEU A 88 -18.64 -23.23 -21.22
N TYR A 89 -18.83 -22.66 -20.04
CA TYR A 89 -18.79 -23.44 -18.79
C TYR A 89 -19.94 -24.45 -18.68
N LEU A 90 -21.15 -24.11 -19.14
CA LEU A 90 -22.22 -25.11 -19.27
C LEU A 90 -21.81 -26.23 -20.22
N SER A 91 -21.17 -25.91 -21.35
CA SER A 91 -20.69 -26.93 -22.29
C SER A 91 -19.65 -27.86 -21.65
N ILE A 92 -18.73 -27.35 -20.82
CA ILE A 92 -17.76 -28.16 -20.07
C ILE A 92 -18.48 -29.09 -19.08
N ALA A 93 -19.47 -28.56 -18.34
CA ALA A 93 -20.21 -29.33 -17.36
C ALA A 93 -20.95 -30.53 -17.98
N PHE A 94 -21.54 -30.35 -19.17
CA PHE A 94 -22.34 -31.38 -19.82
C PHE A 94 -21.56 -32.29 -20.75
N SER A 95 -20.54 -31.80 -21.48
CA SER A 95 -19.74 -32.66 -22.37
C SER A 95 -18.86 -33.62 -21.57
N TYR A 96 -18.39 -33.17 -20.41
CA TYR A 96 -17.57 -33.93 -19.48
C TYR A 96 -16.32 -34.58 -20.12
N GLU A 97 -15.68 -33.88 -21.07
CA GLU A 97 -14.52 -34.38 -21.82
C GLU A 97 -13.25 -33.55 -21.56
N LEU A 98 -12.09 -34.22 -21.42
CA LEU A 98 -10.81 -33.56 -21.09
C LEU A 98 -10.34 -32.60 -22.20
N THR A 99 -10.42 -33.04 -23.47
CA THR A 99 -10.01 -32.22 -24.62
C THR A 99 -10.88 -30.96 -24.73
N TRP A 100 -12.21 -31.14 -24.61
CA TRP A 100 -13.13 -30.01 -24.66
C TRP A 100 -12.96 -29.07 -23.47
N LEU A 101 -12.69 -29.60 -22.27
CA LEU A 101 -12.36 -28.78 -21.10
C LEU A 101 -11.21 -27.82 -21.44
N TYR A 102 -10.13 -28.30 -22.04
CA TYR A 102 -8.99 -27.44 -22.42
C TYR A 102 -9.35 -26.39 -23.47
N ILE A 103 -10.08 -26.78 -24.51
CA ILE A 103 -10.49 -25.86 -25.59
C ILE A 103 -11.42 -24.78 -25.03
N ALA A 104 -12.48 -25.19 -24.33
CA ALA A 104 -13.47 -24.26 -23.78
C ALA A 104 -12.85 -23.35 -22.71
N GLN A 105 -11.98 -23.87 -21.82
CA GLN A 105 -11.27 -23.06 -20.83
C GLN A 105 -10.38 -22.01 -21.50
N PHE A 106 -9.63 -22.38 -22.54
CA PHE A 106 -8.82 -21.45 -23.31
C PHE A 106 -9.68 -20.35 -23.94
N LEU A 107 -10.84 -20.71 -24.52
CA LEU A 107 -11.78 -19.75 -25.10
C LEU A 107 -12.39 -18.80 -24.06
N VAL A 108 -12.78 -19.31 -22.89
CA VAL A 108 -13.27 -18.49 -21.77
C VAL A 108 -12.24 -17.43 -21.40
N GLU A 109 -10.99 -17.83 -21.23
CA GLU A 109 -9.92 -16.90 -20.83
C GLU A 109 -9.52 -15.95 -21.96
N ALA A 110 -9.57 -16.40 -23.22
CA ALA A 110 -9.38 -15.52 -24.38
C ALA A 110 -10.47 -14.44 -24.47
N VAL A 111 -11.74 -14.78 -24.19
CA VAL A 111 -12.84 -13.82 -24.05
C VAL A 111 -12.61 -12.90 -22.83
N GLY A 112 -12.09 -13.48 -21.74
CA GLY A 112 -11.68 -12.80 -20.51
C GLY A 112 -10.73 -11.61 -20.73
N LEU A 113 -9.86 -11.70 -21.74
CA LEU A 113 -8.92 -10.62 -22.10
C LEU A 113 -9.62 -9.33 -22.53
N PHE A 114 -10.86 -9.42 -23.02
CA PHE A 114 -11.66 -8.26 -23.42
C PHE A 114 -12.64 -7.84 -22.32
N THR A 115 -13.25 -8.79 -21.63
CA THR A 115 -14.28 -8.52 -20.61
C THR A 115 -13.71 -7.95 -19.33
N ASN A 116 -12.58 -8.48 -18.84
CA ASN A 116 -12.01 -8.09 -17.56
C ASN A 116 -11.54 -6.61 -17.54
N PRO A 117 -10.81 -6.13 -18.56
CA PRO A 117 -10.48 -4.70 -18.65
C PRO A 117 -11.71 -3.81 -18.78
N ALA A 118 -12.75 -4.27 -19.50
CA ALA A 118 -14.00 -3.51 -19.63
C ALA A 118 -14.71 -3.34 -18.28
N LYS A 119 -14.83 -4.42 -17.49
CA LYS A 119 -15.39 -4.39 -16.12
C LYS A 119 -14.58 -3.48 -15.18
N GLN A 120 -13.25 -3.55 -15.24
CA GLN A 120 -12.36 -2.69 -14.45
C GLN A 120 -12.50 -1.21 -14.85
N ALA A 121 -12.57 -0.90 -16.14
CA ALA A 121 -12.75 0.46 -16.61
C ALA A 121 -14.10 1.06 -16.20
N MET A 122 -15.17 0.25 -16.18
CA MET A 122 -16.49 0.65 -15.65
C MET A 122 -16.40 1.01 -14.17
N GLN A 123 -15.66 0.23 -13.38
CA GLN A 123 -15.45 0.51 -11.96
C GLN A 123 -14.77 1.86 -11.74
N VAL A 124 -13.67 2.13 -12.47
CA VAL A 124 -12.93 3.40 -12.37
C VAL A 124 -13.81 4.59 -12.76
N ALA A 125 -14.72 4.40 -13.71
CA ALA A 125 -15.65 5.45 -14.13
C ALA A 125 -16.76 5.76 -13.11
N ILE A 126 -17.14 4.81 -12.25
CA ILE A 126 -18.23 4.98 -11.27
C ILE A 126 -17.72 5.58 -9.94
N VAL A 127 -16.47 5.34 -9.58
CA VAL A 127 -15.93 5.67 -8.26
C VAL A 127 -15.14 6.99 -8.29
N PRO A 128 -15.44 7.96 -7.38
CA PRO A 128 -14.67 9.19 -7.25
C PRO A 128 -13.18 8.94 -6.98
N ARG A 129 -12.30 9.82 -7.52
CA ARG A 129 -10.84 9.62 -7.52
C ARG A 129 -10.27 9.42 -6.11
N GLU A 130 -10.82 10.13 -5.14
CA GLU A 130 -10.39 10.13 -3.72
C GLU A 130 -10.66 8.78 -3.05
N ARG A 131 -11.61 8.00 -3.59
CA ARG A 131 -12.03 6.69 -3.05
C ARG A 131 -11.59 5.52 -3.92
N LEU A 132 -10.93 5.76 -5.05
CA LEU A 132 -10.49 4.70 -5.98
C LEU A 132 -9.56 3.70 -5.31
N ALA A 133 -8.61 4.15 -4.48
CA ALA A 133 -7.69 3.27 -3.78
C ALA A 133 -8.44 2.28 -2.86
N VAL A 134 -9.39 2.78 -2.07
CA VAL A 134 -10.21 1.97 -1.16
C VAL A 134 -11.13 1.01 -1.94
N ALA A 135 -11.76 1.50 -3.01
CA ALA A 135 -12.59 0.66 -3.87
C ALA A 135 -11.79 -0.47 -4.53
N ASN A 136 -10.59 -0.17 -5.00
CA ASN A 136 -9.71 -1.15 -5.62
C ASN A 136 -9.20 -2.18 -4.61
N GLN A 137 -8.85 -1.77 -3.38
CA GLN A 137 -8.51 -2.70 -2.31
C GLN A 137 -9.67 -3.65 -1.98
N LEU A 138 -10.89 -3.10 -1.86
CA LEU A 138 -12.09 -3.90 -1.61
C LEU A 138 -12.34 -4.92 -2.74
N MET A 139 -12.15 -4.51 -4.00
CA MET A 139 -12.29 -5.39 -5.15
C MET A 139 -11.26 -6.52 -5.16
N GLN A 140 -9.99 -6.20 -4.90
CA GLN A 140 -8.93 -7.22 -4.83
C GLN A 140 -9.18 -8.20 -3.70
N PHE A 141 -9.65 -7.73 -2.54
CA PHE A 141 -10.07 -8.60 -1.46
C PHE A 141 -11.25 -9.49 -1.87
N SER A 142 -12.27 -8.97 -2.54
CA SER A 142 -13.40 -9.78 -3.03
C SER A 142 -12.95 -10.87 -4.01
N ILE A 143 -12.02 -10.56 -4.91
CA ILE A 143 -11.53 -11.51 -5.91
C ILE A 143 -10.75 -12.64 -5.24
N TYR A 144 -9.71 -12.34 -4.46
CA TYR A 144 -8.85 -13.37 -3.88
C TYR A 144 -9.41 -13.98 -2.57
N GLY A 145 -10.18 -13.20 -1.82
CA GLY A 145 -10.85 -13.65 -0.59
C GLY A 145 -12.02 -14.60 -0.83
N ALA A 146 -12.47 -14.74 -2.08
CA ALA A 146 -13.48 -15.75 -2.44
C ALA A 146 -12.90 -17.18 -2.50
N VAL A 147 -11.58 -17.35 -2.67
CA VAL A 147 -10.95 -18.68 -2.82
C VAL A 147 -11.22 -19.62 -1.63
N PRO A 148 -11.02 -19.21 -0.36
CA PRO A 148 -11.28 -20.10 0.77
C PRO A 148 -12.75 -20.52 0.86
N ILE A 149 -13.65 -19.60 0.51
CA ILE A 149 -15.09 -19.84 0.50
C ILE A 149 -15.43 -20.83 -0.62
N ALA A 150 -14.84 -20.69 -1.81
CA ALA A 150 -14.99 -21.63 -2.91
C ALA A 150 -14.44 -23.02 -2.55
N ALA A 151 -13.27 -23.09 -1.92
CA ALA A 151 -12.67 -24.35 -1.48
C ALA A 151 -13.54 -25.07 -0.45
N LEU A 152 -14.06 -24.33 0.54
CA LEU A 152 -14.99 -24.88 1.53
C LEU A 152 -16.31 -25.32 0.88
N ALA A 153 -16.87 -24.51 -0.01
CA ALA A 153 -18.10 -24.84 -0.74
C ALA A 153 -17.92 -26.10 -1.59
N PHE A 154 -16.80 -26.24 -2.31
CA PHE A 154 -16.49 -27.42 -3.11
C PHE A 154 -16.32 -28.68 -2.25
N ALA A 155 -15.62 -28.56 -1.11
CA ALA A 155 -15.43 -29.67 -0.18
C ALA A 155 -16.76 -30.13 0.44
N LEU A 156 -17.61 -29.18 0.84
CA LEU A 156 -18.96 -29.47 1.35
C LEU A 156 -19.83 -30.13 0.28
N LEU A 157 -19.82 -29.59 -0.94
CA LEU A 157 -20.56 -30.14 -2.07
C LEU A 157 -20.12 -31.58 -2.40
N SER A 158 -18.81 -31.82 -2.42
CA SER A 158 -18.23 -33.15 -2.65
C SER A 158 -18.59 -34.14 -1.54
N THR A 159 -18.69 -33.68 -0.30
CA THR A 159 -19.05 -34.53 0.86
C THR A 159 -20.55 -34.85 0.85
N LEU A 160 -21.40 -33.85 0.59
CA LEU A 160 -22.86 -34.00 0.57
C LEU A 160 -23.33 -34.93 -0.56
N THR A 161 -22.76 -34.78 -1.76
CA THR A 161 -23.08 -35.64 -2.90
C THR A 161 -22.69 -37.09 -2.66
N ARG A 162 -21.54 -37.35 -2.03
CA ARG A 162 -21.14 -38.69 -1.58
C ARG A 162 -22.09 -39.27 -0.52
N ALA A 163 -22.66 -38.44 0.35
CA ALA A 163 -23.62 -38.90 1.35
C ALA A 163 -25.02 -39.20 0.78
N VAL A 164 -25.40 -38.57 -0.34
CA VAL A 164 -26.72 -38.74 -0.98
C VAL A 164 -26.70 -39.80 -2.07
N SER A 165 -25.55 -40.05 -2.69
CA SER A 165 -25.39 -41.01 -3.78
C SER A 165 -24.18 -41.90 -3.54
N ASP A 166 -24.41 -43.19 -3.28
CA ASP A 166 -23.37 -44.20 -3.07
C ASP A 166 -22.72 -44.71 -4.38
N GLY A 167 -22.97 -44.03 -5.51
CA GLY A 167 -22.49 -44.44 -6.83
C GLY A 167 -21.22 -43.70 -7.28
N PRO A 168 -20.44 -44.26 -8.24
CA PRO A 168 -19.27 -43.61 -8.83
C PRO A 168 -19.56 -42.27 -9.53
N GLY A 169 -20.84 -41.90 -9.71
CA GLY A 169 -21.28 -40.61 -10.25
C GLY A 169 -21.42 -39.48 -9.22
N ALA A 170 -21.24 -39.74 -7.91
CA ALA A 170 -21.36 -38.71 -6.88
C ALA A 170 -20.34 -37.57 -7.05
N GLU A 171 -19.09 -37.93 -7.35
CA GLU A 171 -18.00 -36.97 -7.60
C GLU A 171 -18.22 -36.17 -8.88
N GLN A 172 -18.68 -36.83 -9.94
CA GLN A 172 -19.08 -36.16 -11.18
C GLN A 172 -20.20 -35.16 -10.94
N THR A 173 -21.20 -35.51 -10.12
CA THR A 173 -22.33 -34.63 -9.79
C THR A 173 -21.85 -33.38 -9.05
N ALA A 174 -20.94 -33.51 -8.08
CA ALA A 174 -20.37 -32.37 -7.37
C ALA A 174 -19.65 -31.40 -8.32
N ILE A 175 -18.84 -31.95 -9.23
CA ILE A 175 -18.12 -31.18 -10.25
C ILE A 175 -19.08 -30.46 -11.18
N GLN A 176 -20.11 -31.14 -11.69
CA GLN A 176 -21.11 -30.55 -12.57
C GLN A 176 -21.89 -29.42 -11.89
N VAL A 177 -22.34 -29.62 -10.65
CA VAL A 177 -23.04 -28.58 -9.89
C VAL A 177 -22.15 -27.36 -9.67
N ALA A 178 -20.87 -27.56 -9.37
CA ALA A 178 -19.89 -26.49 -9.22
C ALA A 178 -19.67 -25.69 -10.53
N LEU A 179 -19.55 -26.37 -11.68
CA LEU A 179 -19.39 -25.73 -12.99
C LEU A 179 -20.67 -25.01 -13.44
N VAL A 180 -21.85 -25.59 -13.19
CA VAL A 180 -23.13 -24.95 -13.48
C VAL A 180 -23.31 -23.71 -12.61
N PHE A 181 -22.96 -23.78 -11.32
CA PHE A 181 -22.97 -22.62 -10.45
C PHE A 181 -22.07 -21.51 -11.00
N ASP A 182 -20.83 -21.83 -11.37
CA ASP A 182 -19.90 -20.86 -11.98
C ASP A 182 -20.51 -20.21 -13.23
N ALA A 183 -21.01 -21.02 -14.17
CA ALA A 183 -21.66 -20.53 -15.38
C ALA A 183 -22.84 -19.57 -15.09
N LEU A 184 -23.67 -19.89 -14.09
CA LEU A 184 -24.79 -19.02 -13.69
C LEU A 184 -24.31 -17.69 -13.09
N THR A 185 -23.16 -17.66 -12.41
CA THR A 185 -22.61 -16.41 -11.86
C THR A 185 -22.20 -15.42 -12.94
N TYR A 186 -21.73 -15.89 -14.10
CA TYR A 186 -21.52 -15.06 -15.29
C TYR A 186 -22.82 -14.46 -15.81
N GLY A 187 -23.91 -15.24 -15.82
CA GLY A 187 -25.25 -14.77 -16.18
C GLY A 187 -25.78 -13.67 -15.24
N VAL A 188 -25.52 -13.81 -13.93
CA VAL A 188 -25.83 -12.77 -12.93
C VAL A 188 -25.05 -11.49 -13.22
N THR A 189 -23.77 -11.61 -13.59
CA THR A 189 -22.92 -10.45 -13.92
C THR A 189 -23.39 -9.75 -15.20
N ALA A 190 -23.63 -10.51 -16.27
CA ALA A 190 -24.18 -10.01 -17.53
C ALA A 190 -25.51 -9.27 -17.30
N SER A 191 -26.41 -9.87 -16.53
CA SER A 191 -27.73 -9.29 -16.19
C SER A 191 -27.58 -8.01 -15.38
N THR A 192 -26.68 -7.99 -14.40
CA THR A 192 -26.45 -6.82 -13.55
C THR A 192 -25.91 -5.64 -14.35
N ILE A 193 -24.96 -5.90 -15.26
CA ILE A 193 -24.40 -4.88 -16.15
C ILE A 193 -25.47 -4.37 -17.13
N PHE A 194 -26.22 -5.28 -17.74
CA PHE A 194 -27.29 -4.94 -18.68
C PHE A 194 -28.38 -4.08 -18.03
N LEU A 195 -28.86 -4.46 -16.84
CA LEU A 195 -29.88 -3.70 -16.11
C LEU A 195 -29.36 -2.34 -15.62
N SER A 196 -28.06 -2.24 -15.33
CA SER A 196 -27.43 -1.01 -14.84
C SER A 196 -26.87 -0.12 -15.96
N ARG A 197 -27.06 -0.47 -17.24
CA ARG A 197 -26.43 0.17 -18.41
C ARG A 197 -26.64 1.69 -18.51
N HIS A 198 -27.76 2.19 -17.99
CA HIS A 198 -28.11 3.62 -18.03
C HIS A 198 -27.31 4.46 -17.03
N LEU A 199 -26.71 3.83 -16.01
CA LEU A 199 -25.95 4.50 -14.95
C LEU A 199 -24.43 4.42 -15.17
N ILE A 200 -24.01 3.78 -16.27
CA ILE A 200 -22.60 3.51 -16.57
C ILE A 200 -22.26 4.22 -17.89
N PRO A 201 -21.31 5.18 -17.88
CA PRO A 201 -20.89 5.86 -19.10
C PRO A 201 -20.24 4.86 -20.06
N GLY A 202 -20.74 4.82 -21.31
CA GLY A 202 -20.37 3.81 -22.30
C GLY A 202 -19.23 4.17 -23.24
N ARG A 203 -18.81 5.44 -23.31
CA ARG A 203 -17.80 5.89 -24.27
C ARG A 203 -16.39 5.82 -23.68
N ALA A 204 -15.45 5.33 -24.51
CA ALA A 204 -14.03 5.46 -24.26
C ALA A 204 -13.67 6.94 -24.05
N ALA A 205 -12.84 7.21 -23.03
CA ALA A 205 -12.15 8.49 -22.93
C ALA A 205 -11.35 8.71 -24.24
N GLU A 206 -11.16 9.98 -24.60
CA GLU A 206 -10.55 10.47 -25.85
C GLU A 206 -9.45 9.56 -26.41
N ARG A 207 -9.46 9.43 -27.75
CA ARG A 207 -8.47 8.70 -28.57
C ARG A 207 -7.05 8.95 -28.04
N SER A 208 -6.53 8.07 -27.19
CA SER A 208 -5.09 7.98 -27.01
C SER A 208 -4.56 7.44 -28.33
N GLU A 209 -3.64 8.17 -28.96
CA GLU A 209 -2.93 7.71 -30.15
C GLU A 209 -2.48 6.25 -29.94
N SER A 210 -2.82 5.39 -30.91
CA SER A 210 -2.52 3.98 -30.89
C SER A 210 -1.00 3.77 -30.96
N SER A 211 -0.34 3.78 -29.80
CA SER A 211 1.07 3.40 -29.70
C SER A 211 1.19 1.88 -29.84
N ASN A 212 2.09 1.42 -30.70
CA ASN A 212 2.41 0.01 -30.91
C ASN A 212 2.66 -0.73 -29.58
N VAL A 213 2.21 -1.98 -29.44
CA VAL A 213 2.43 -2.78 -28.22
C VAL A 213 3.92 -2.90 -27.88
N PHE A 214 4.77 -3.02 -28.89
CA PHE A 214 6.21 -3.05 -28.71
C PHE A 214 6.79 -1.72 -28.19
N THR A 215 6.23 -0.59 -28.60
CA THR A 215 6.68 0.72 -28.08
C THR A 215 6.22 0.92 -26.63
N LEU A 216 5.03 0.41 -26.27
CA LEU A 216 4.53 0.38 -24.89
C LEU A 216 5.39 -0.48 -23.96
N VAL A 217 5.78 -1.67 -24.41
CA VAL A 217 6.69 -2.56 -23.67
C VAL A 217 8.08 -1.91 -23.52
N ALA A 218 8.62 -1.32 -24.58
CA ALA A 218 9.91 -0.63 -24.54
C ALA A 218 9.88 0.59 -23.59
N GLU A 219 8.80 1.37 -23.60
CA GLU A 219 8.58 2.52 -22.70
C GLU A 219 8.49 2.05 -21.24
N GLY A 220 7.73 0.98 -20.97
CA GLY A 220 7.64 0.37 -19.64
C GLY A 220 8.99 -0.12 -19.11
N VAL A 221 9.77 -0.83 -19.93
CA VAL A 221 11.10 -1.32 -19.56
C VAL A 221 12.08 -0.15 -19.33
N ARG A 222 12.02 0.90 -20.17
CA ARG A 222 12.85 2.10 -20.01
C ARG A 222 12.52 2.85 -18.72
N PHE A 223 11.24 2.97 -18.38
CA PHE A 223 10.77 3.58 -17.13
C PHE A 223 11.23 2.80 -15.90
N LEU A 224 11.10 1.46 -15.91
CA LEU A 224 11.58 0.61 -14.83
C LEU A 224 13.11 0.71 -14.64
N ARG A 225 13.86 0.91 -15.73
CA ARG A 225 15.31 1.08 -15.67
C ARG A 225 15.76 2.42 -15.10
N SER A 226 15.00 3.49 -15.33
CA SER A 226 15.39 4.84 -14.89
C SER A 226 15.18 5.07 -13.39
N GLN A 227 14.25 4.35 -12.75
CA GLN A 227 13.94 4.49 -11.33
C GLN A 227 14.37 3.27 -10.51
N PRO A 228 15.43 3.38 -9.66
CA PRO A 228 15.93 2.25 -8.87
C PRO A 228 14.88 1.61 -7.95
N HIS A 229 13.98 2.42 -7.39
CA HIS A 229 12.91 1.99 -6.48
C HIS A 229 11.86 1.16 -7.22
N MET A 230 11.37 1.64 -8.36
CA MET A 230 10.40 0.92 -9.18
C MET A 230 10.97 -0.41 -9.68
N ARG A 231 12.25 -0.44 -10.03
CA ARG A 231 12.96 -1.69 -10.36
C ARG A 231 12.96 -2.69 -9.20
N ALA A 232 13.14 -2.23 -7.96
CA ALA A 232 13.09 -3.09 -6.79
C ALA A 232 11.71 -3.71 -6.59
N LEU A 233 10.66 -2.91 -6.78
CA LEU A 233 9.27 -3.31 -6.63
C LEU A 233 8.86 -4.31 -7.73
N TYR A 234 9.28 -4.06 -8.97
CA TYR A 234 9.04 -4.93 -10.11
C TYR A 234 9.72 -6.29 -9.95
N ILE A 235 11.03 -6.30 -9.68
CA ILE A 235 11.80 -7.55 -9.45
C ILE A 235 11.27 -8.28 -8.21
N GLY A 236 10.91 -7.51 -7.17
CA GLY A 236 10.23 -8.00 -5.97
C GLY A 236 8.98 -8.82 -6.30
N THR A 237 8.08 -8.20 -7.07
CA THR A 237 6.80 -8.80 -7.44
C THR A 237 7.02 -10.03 -8.32
N ILE A 238 7.82 -9.91 -9.38
CA ILE A 238 8.09 -11.04 -10.28
C ILE A 238 8.74 -12.22 -9.56
N GLY A 239 9.74 -11.95 -8.72
CA GLY A 239 10.41 -12.99 -7.97
C GLY A 239 9.47 -13.71 -6.99
N ALA A 240 8.59 -12.96 -6.31
CA ALA A 240 7.59 -13.53 -5.42
C ALA A 240 6.59 -14.43 -6.15
N PHE A 241 6.11 -14.03 -7.35
CA PHE A 241 5.22 -14.86 -8.16
C PHE A 241 5.92 -16.05 -8.81
N GLY A 242 7.21 -15.92 -9.17
CA GLY A 242 8.02 -17.06 -9.60
C GLY A 242 8.13 -18.11 -8.49
N ALA A 243 8.45 -17.68 -7.27
CA ALA A 243 8.49 -18.56 -6.11
C ALA A 243 7.12 -19.19 -5.81
N GLY A 244 6.05 -18.39 -5.76
CA GLY A 244 4.68 -18.87 -5.54
C GLY A 244 4.16 -19.79 -6.64
N GLY A 245 4.53 -19.53 -7.89
CA GLY A 245 4.18 -20.36 -9.04
C GLY A 245 4.81 -21.74 -8.99
N LEU A 246 6.04 -21.86 -8.48
CA LEU A 246 6.66 -23.16 -8.23
C LEU A 246 5.87 -23.96 -7.19
N ILE A 247 5.39 -23.32 -6.11
CA ILE A 247 4.53 -23.98 -5.11
C ILE A 247 3.30 -24.58 -5.77
N ILE A 248 2.60 -23.77 -6.58
CA ILE A 248 1.39 -24.22 -7.29
C ILE A 248 1.73 -25.35 -8.26
N GLY A 249 2.81 -25.21 -9.03
CA GLY A 249 3.25 -26.21 -10.01
C GLY A 249 3.58 -27.57 -9.40
N VAL A 250 4.22 -27.61 -8.22
CA VAL A 250 4.58 -28.90 -7.56
C VAL A 250 3.62 -29.34 -6.47
N ALA A 251 2.56 -28.58 -6.16
CA ALA A 251 1.72 -28.84 -5.00
C ALA A 251 1.19 -30.29 -4.95
N GLN A 252 0.68 -30.80 -6.07
CA GLN A 252 0.17 -32.17 -6.16
C GLN A 252 1.27 -33.21 -5.90
N LEU A 253 2.45 -33.03 -6.50
CA LEU A 253 3.59 -33.92 -6.31
C LEU A 253 4.07 -33.88 -4.86
N TYR A 254 4.11 -32.69 -4.26
CA TYR A 254 4.47 -32.50 -2.85
C TYR A 254 3.47 -33.20 -1.92
N ILE A 255 2.17 -33.06 -2.16
CA ILE A 255 1.12 -33.73 -1.37
C ILE A 255 1.18 -35.25 -1.49
N ALA A 256 1.53 -35.76 -2.67
CA ALA A 256 1.76 -37.19 -2.86
C ALA A 256 2.90 -37.70 -1.96
N THR A 257 3.97 -36.91 -1.78
CA THR A 257 5.06 -37.27 -0.86
C THR A 257 4.65 -37.26 0.61
N LEU A 258 3.68 -36.43 0.99
CA LEU A 258 3.13 -36.33 2.34
C LEU A 258 2.04 -37.39 2.64
N ARG A 259 1.67 -38.23 1.66
CA ARG A 259 0.65 -39.28 1.79
C ARG A 259 -0.74 -38.78 2.25
N ALA A 260 -1.08 -37.52 1.98
CA ALA A 260 -2.34 -36.90 2.41
C ALA A 260 -3.56 -37.20 1.51
N GLY A 261 -3.36 -38.00 0.45
CA GLY A 261 -4.40 -38.40 -0.50
C GLY A 261 -4.95 -37.25 -1.36
N PRO A 262 -5.97 -37.51 -2.19
CA PRO A 262 -6.53 -36.54 -3.13
C PRO A 262 -7.11 -35.28 -2.45
N ALA A 263 -7.65 -35.41 -1.24
CA ALA A 263 -8.18 -34.27 -0.48
C ALA A 263 -7.10 -33.31 0.02
N GLY A 264 -5.85 -33.77 0.15
CA GLY A 264 -4.72 -32.97 0.61
C GLY A 264 -4.44 -31.75 -0.26
N TYR A 265 -4.67 -31.85 -1.58
CA TYR A 265 -4.52 -30.74 -2.53
C TYR A 265 -5.50 -29.61 -2.29
N GLY A 266 -6.79 -29.92 -2.18
CA GLY A 266 -7.81 -28.92 -1.90
C GLY A 266 -7.55 -28.18 -0.58
N ILE A 267 -7.13 -28.90 0.46
CA ILE A 267 -6.81 -28.32 1.78
C ILE A 267 -5.58 -27.40 1.69
N LEU A 268 -4.47 -27.87 1.11
CA LEU A 268 -3.25 -27.08 0.98
C LEU A 268 -3.48 -25.84 0.11
N PHE A 269 -4.19 -25.98 -1.02
CA PHE A 269 -4.54 -24.87 -1.87
C PHE A 269 -5.43 -23.85 -1.13
N GLY A 270 -6.47 -24.33 -0.46
CA GLY A 270 -7.37 -23.50 0.36
C GLY A 270 -6.65 -22.75 1.48
N ILE A 271 -5.73 -23.40 2.21
CA ILE A 271 -5.01 -22.77 3.33
C ILE A 271 -4.08 -21.66 2.85
N VAL A 272 -3.37 -21.85 1.73
CA VAL A 272 -2.46 -20.86 1.15
C VAL A 272 -3.24 -19.60 0.77
N PHE A 273 -4.37 -19.77 0.08
CA PHE A 273 -5.20 -18.63 -0.30
C PHE A 273 -5.95 -18.00 0.88
N THR A 274 -6.25 -18.77 1.93
CA THR A 274 -6.78 -18.23 3.20
C THR A 274 -5.77 -17.31 3.86
N GLY A 275 -4.52 -17.77 3.95
CA GLY A 275 -3.39 -16.95 4.37
C GLY A 275 -3.30 -15.69 3.52
N LEU A 276 -3.30 -15.82 2.19
CA LEU A 276 -3.24 -14.71 1.24
C LEU A 276 -4.33 -13.66 1.50
N ALA A 277 -5.59 -14.08 1.61
CA ALA A 277 -6.73 -13.20 1.85
C ALA A 277 -6.61 -12.45 3.19
N LEU A 278 -6.23 -13.16 4.25
CA LEU A 278 -5.99 -12.55 5.56
C LEU A 278 -4.80 -11.56 5.49
N GLY A 279 -3.74 -11.91 4.77
CA GLY A 279 -2.58 -11.06 4.55
C GLY A 279 -2.93 -9.75 3.86
N MET A 280 -3.80 -9.81 2.85
CA MET A 280 -4.31 -8.60 2.17
C MET A 280 -5.16 -7.72 3.08
N LEU A 281 -5.96 -8.33 3.96
CA LEU A 281 -6.86 -7.60 4.87
C LEU A 281 -6.10 -6.94 6.02
N VAL A 282 -5.21 -7.69 6.66
CA VAL A 282 -4.55 -7.26 7.90
C VAL A 282 -3.27 -6.48 7.57
N GLY A 283 -2.55 -6.81 6.48
CA GLY A 283 -1.28 -6.16 6.08
C GLY A 283 -1.27 -4.63 6.12
N PRO A 284 -2.23 -3.94 5.48
CA PRO A 284 -2.30 -2.47 5.51
C PRO A 284 -2.62 -1.87 6.88
N ARG A 285 -3.13 -2.66 7.84
CA ARG A 285 -3.57 -2.23 9.17
C ARG A 285 -2.54 -2.44 10.28
N ILE A 286 -1.68 -3.47 10.18
CA ILE A 286 -0.85 -3.92 11.31
C ILE A 286 0.31 -2.97 11.63
N LEU A 287 0.87 -2.25 10.64
CA LEU A 287 2.10 -1.46 10.89
C LEU A 287 2.04 -0.04 10.32
N PRO A 288 1.27 0.89 10.92
CA PRO A 288 1.38 2.32 10.61
C PRO A 288 2.78 2.86 10.91
N THR A 289 3.58 2.16 11.71
CA THR A 289 4.95 2.54 12.12
C THR A 289 6.05 2.03 11.19
N VAL A 290 5.77 1.07 10.30
CA VAL A 290 6.78 0.52 9.37
C VAL A 290 6.57 1.08 7.97
N PRO A 291 7.63 1.60 7.31
CA PRO A 291 7.53 2.07 5.95
C PRO A 291 7.00 0.96 5.02
N ARG A 292 5.97 1.27 4.22
CA ARG A 292 5.31 0.31 3.31
C ARG A 292 6.32 -0.44 2.43
N ARG A 293 7.36 0.24 1.94
CA ARG A 293 8.43 -0.36 1.13
C ARG A 293 9.25 -1.41 1.89
N THR A 294 9.54 -1.17 3.17
CA THR A 294 10.26 -2.14 4.01
C THR A 294 9.37 -3.34 4.34
N LEU A 295 8.09 -3.08 4.59
CA LEU A 295 7.10 -4.13 4.85
C LEU A 295 6.94 -5.06 3.64
N PHE A 296 6.90 -4.52 2.42
CA PHE A 296 6.90 -5.29 1.17
C PHE A 296 8.07 -6.28 1.09
N ALA A 297 9.30 -5.79 1.22
CA ALA A 297 10.50 -6.63 1.09
C ALA A 297 10.59 -7.69 2.20
N ARG A 298 10.23 -7.32 3.44
CA ARG A 298 10.21 -8.24 4.59
C ARG A 298 9.15 -9.32 4.44
N ALA A 299 7.98 -8.99 3.91
CA ALA A 299 6.92 -9.97 3.65
C ALA A 299 7.38 -11.02 2.63
N ILE A 300 8.03 -10.63 1.53
CA ILE A 300 8.62 -11.60 0.58
C ILE A 300 9.63 -12.52 1.27
N GLY A 301 10.49 -11.95 2.12
CA GLY A 301 11.50 -12.72 2.85
C GLY A 301 10.87 -13.75 3.80
N MET A 302 9.87 -13.33 4.58
CA MET A 302 9.14 -14.23 5.48
C MET A 302 8.40 -15.34 4.71
N ALA A 303 7.76 -15.01 3.58
CA ALA A 303 7.17 -16.03 2.70
C ALA A 303 8.23 -17.03 2.23
N GLY A 304 9.43 -16.56 1.86
CA GLY A 304 10.57 -17.42 1.51
C GLY A 304 11.04 -18.33 2.65
N VAL A 305 11.04 -17.86 3.90
CA VAL A 305 11.39 -18.67 5.08
C VAL A 305 10.35 -19.77 5.33
N PHE A 306 9.05 -19.46 5.25
CA PHE A 306 8.03 -20.50 5.40
C PHE A 306 8.01 -21.47 4.22
N LEU A 307 8.39 -21.01 3.03
CA LEU A 307 8.59 -21.87 1.87
C LEU A 307 9.81 -22.80 2.05
N LEU A 308 10.88 -22.32 2.69
CA LEU A 308 12.01 -23.16 3.11
C LEU A 308 11.56 -24.24 4.09
N ALA A 309 10.73 -23.88 5.06
CA ALA A 309 10.17 -24.83 5.99
C ALA A 309 9.35 -25.90 5.26
N MET A 310 8.48 -25.53 4.32
CA MET A 310 7.76 -26.51 3.48
C MET A 310 8.68 -27.44 2.70
N SER A 311 9.84 -26.97 2.21
CA SER A 311 10.81 -27.86 1.56
C SER A 311 11.34 -28.98 2.46
N LEU A 312 11.31 -28.80 3.78
CA LEU A 312 11.89 -29.72 4.77
C LEU A 312 10.84 -30.53 5.52
N LEU A 313 9.59 -30.07 5.57
CA LEU A 313 8.52 -30.71 6.33
C LEU A 313 7.99 -31.93 5.58
N GLN A 314 8.03 -33.08 6.25
CA GLN A 314 7.45 -34.34 5.76
C GLN A 314 6.10 -34.67 6.42
N ASP A 315 5.64 -33.81 7.33
CA ASP A 315 4.34 -33.92 7.98
C ASP A 315 3.32 -33.00 7.32
N PHE A 316 2.14 -33.53 6.99
CA PHE A 316 1.10 -32.79 6.30
C PHE A 316 0.58 -31.60 7.12
N VAL A 317 0.33 -31.78 8.42
CA VAL A 317 -0.26 -30.73 9.27
C VAL A 317 0.71 -29.56 9.42
N LEU A 318 1.99 -29.84 9.68
CA LEU A 318 3.02 -28.82 9.75
C LEU A 318 3.21 -28.12 8.40
N ALA A 319 3.20 -28.88 7.30
CA ALA A 319 3.31 -28.32 5.95
C ALA A 319 2.14 -27.38 5.62
N THR A 320 0.91 -27.76 5.97
CA THR A 320 -0.29 -26.90 5.82
C THR A 320 -0.17 -25.64 6.68
N GLY A 321 0.34 -25.74 7.91
CA GLY A 321 0.62 -24.59 8.78
C GLY A 321 1.64 -23.63 8.17
N ALA A 322 2.75 -24.15 7.62
CA ALA A 322 3.74 -23.34 6.93
C ALA A 322 3.16 -22.69 5.66
N ALA A 323 2.36 -23.43 4.89
CA ALA A 323 1.71 -22.95 3.68
C ALA A 323 0.75 -21.78 3.95
N PHE A 324 0.02 -21.80 5.07
CA PHE A 324 -0.78 -20.66 5.53
C PHE A 324 0.07 -19.40 5.68
N PHE A 325 1.23 -19.50 6.32
CA PHE A 325 2.11 -18.34 6.51
C PHE A 325 2.76 -17.88 5.20
N VAL A 326 3.12 -18.79 4.30
CA VAL A 326 3.53 -18.43 2.93
C VAL A 326 2.46 -17.56 2.28
N GLY A 327 1.20 -18.02 2.32
CA GLY A 327 0.04 -17.26 1.86
C GLY A 327 -0.07 -15.89 2.53
N LEU A 328 -0.05 -15.85 3.87
CA LEU A 328 -0.17 -14.62 4.67
C LEU A 328 0.82 -13.55 4.23
N PHE A 329 2.11 -13.90 4.18
CA PHE A 329 3.14 -12.95 3.82
C PHE A 329 3.14 -12.61 2.31
N ALA A 330 2.79 -13.56 1.45
CA ALA A 330 2.55 -13.28 0.03
C ALA A 330 1.40 -12.27 -0.15
N GLY A 331 0.33 -12.36 0.64
CA GLY A 331 -0.83 -11.46 0.60
C GLY A 331 -0.49 -10.04 1.02
N ILE A 332 0.29 -9.91 2.11
CA ILE A 332 0.84 -8.64 2.58
C ILE A 332 1.73 -8.01 1.49
N SER A 333 2.64 -8.80 0.92
CA SER A 333 3.52 -8.34 -0.16
C SER A 333 2.72 -7.88 -1.38
N TRP A 334 1.72 -8.66 -1.81
CA TRP A 334 0.91 -8.35 -2.99
C TRP A 334 0.16 -7.04 -2.85
N ILE A 335 -0.60 -6.85 -1.77
CA ILE A 335 -1.44 -5.65 -1.62
C ILE A 335 -0.58 -4.38 -1.50
N ILE A 336 0.57 -4.48 -0.82
CA ILE A 336 1.50 -3.36 -0.67
C ILE A 336 2.22 -3.08 -1.99
N GLY A 337 2.70 -4.11 -2.68
CA GLY A 337 3.38 -3.99 -3.96
C GLY A 337 2.48 -3.33 -5.00
N TYR A 338 1.25 -3.83 -5.11
CA TYR A 338 0.20 -3.25 -5.95
C TYR A 338 -0.04 -1.78 -5.63
N THR A 339 -0.19 -1.44 -4.34
CA THR A 339 -0.48 -0.07 -3.90
C THR A 339 0.70 0.87 -4.18
N LEU A 340 1.94 0.44 -3.93
CA LEU A 340 3.14 1.23 -4.18
C LEU A 340 3.34 1.53 -5.67
N ILE A 341 3.13 0.53 -6.54
CA ILE A 341 3.15 0.71 -8.01
C ILE A 341 2.13 1.77 -8.42
N GLY A 342 0.92 1.74 -7.84
CA GLY A 342 -0.13 2.71 -8.16
C GLY A 342 0.18 4.15 -7.75
N LEU A 343 0.92 4.33 -6.64
CA LEU A 343 1.26 5.65 -6.07
C LEU A 343 2.50 6.29 -6.72
N GLU A 344 3.44 5.49 -7.25
CA GLU A 344 4.70 6.01 -7.82
C GLU A 344 4.58 6.40 -9.31
N VAL A 345 3.50 6.03 -9.99
CA VAL A 345 3.33 6.26 -11.44
C VAL A 345 2.37 7.43 -11.70
N GLU A 346 2.84 8.41 -12.49
CA GLU A 346 2.05 9.54 -13.02
C GLU A 346 0.77 9.05 -13.72
N ASP A 347 -0.34 9.79 -13.57
CA ASP A 347 -1.68 9.42 -14.06
C ASP A 347 -1.69 9.00 -15.55
N ARG A 348 -0.83 9.60 -16.40
CA ARG A 348 -0.72 9.29 -17.83
C ARG A 348 -0.05 7.94 -18.13
N LEU A 349 0.87 7.48 -17.26
CA LEU A 349 1.63 6.23 -17.45
C LEU A 349 1.09 5.08 -16.59
N ARG A 350 0.18 5.36 -15.64
CA ARG A 350 -0.32 4.40 -14.67
C ARG A 350 -0.90 3.15 -15.32
N GLY A 351 -1.79 3.31 -16.30
CA GLY A 351 -2.41 2.17 -16.99
C GLY A 351 -1.39 1.30 -17.74
N ARG A 352 -0.40 1.92 -18.39
CA ARG A 352 0.61 1.23 -19.23
C ARG A 352 1.59 0.42 -18.38
N VAL A 353 2.15 1.04 -17.35
CA VAL A 353 3.10 0.39 -16.44
C VAL A 353 2.39 -0.73 -15.66
N PHE A 354 1.17 -0.48 -15.22
CA PHE A 354 0.38 -1.47 -14.49
C PHE A 354 0.08 -2.71 -15.34
N SER A 355 -0.41 -2.53 -16.57
CA SER A 355 -0.64 -3.64 -17.51
C SER A 355 0.66 -4.42 -17.77
N PHE A 356 1.79 -3.73 -17.95
CA PHE A 356 3.08 -4.39 -18.13
C PHE A 356 3.48 -5.25 -16.93
N VAL A 357 3.34 -4.75 -15.69
CA VAL A 357 3.66 -5.53 -14.48
C VAL A 357 2.74 -6.74 -14.35
N VAL A 358 1.42 -6.55 -14.53
CA VAL A 358 0.44 -7.64 -14.42
C VAL A 358 0.70 -8.72 -15.48
N SER A 359 0.96 -8.34 -16.73
CA SER A 359 1.33 -9.28 -17.78
C SER A 359 2.63 -10.03 -17.44
N SER A 360 3.65 -9.32 -16.94
CA SER A 360 4.90 -9.95 -16.51
C SER A 360 4.68 -10.99 -15.41
N VAL A 361 3.83 -10.66 -14.43
CA VAL A 361 3.45 -11.58 -13.35
C VAL A 361 2.78 -12.83 -13.89
N ARG A 362 1.81 -12.70 -14.82
CA ARG A 362 1.11 -13.84 -15.42
C ARG A 362 2.06 -14.75 -16.20
N ILE A 363 2.97 -14.18 -17.00
CA ILE A 363 3.97 -14.94 -17.76
C ILE A 363 4.89 -15.72 -16.82
N VAL A 364 5.40 -15.07 -15.77
CA VAL A 364 6.30 -15.72 -14.81
C VAL A 364 5.56 -16.82 -14.04
N LEU A 365 4.31 -16.59 -13.68
CA LEU A 365 3.47 -17.60 -13.03
C LEU A 365 3.25 -18.81 -13.95
N LEU A 366 2.91 -18.59 -15.22
CA LEU A 366 2.76 -19.64 -16.23
C LEU A 366 4.03 -20.47 -16.36
N LEU A 367 5.19 -19.81 -16.52
CA LEU A 367 6.49 -20.48 -16.63
C LEU A 367 6.83 -21.27 -15.37
N ALA A 368 6.60 -20.69 -14.19
CA ALA A 368 6.89 -21.36 -12.92
C ALA A 368 6.01 -22.60 -12.71
N VAL A 369 4.72 -22.52 -13.02
CA VAL A 369 3.80 -23.66 -12.95
C VAL A 369 4.19 -24.74 -13.97
N ALA A 370 4.59 -24.36 -15.19
CA ALA A 370 5.02 -25.30 -16.22
C ALA A 370 6.34 -26.00 -15.87
N ILE A 371 7.32 -25.25 -15.35
CA ILE A 371 8.67 -25.75 -15.05
C ILE A 371 8.68 -26.58 -13.77
N GLY A 372 7.83 -26.26 -12.79
CA GLY A 372 7.81 -26.89 -11.46
C GLY A 372 7.84 -28.43 -11.49
N PRO A 373 6.88 -29.10 -12.14
CA PRO A 373 6.86 -30.56 -12.25
C PRO A 373 8.11 -31.15 -12.92
N GLY A 374 8.57 -30.54 -14.02
CA GLY A 374 9.78 -30.99 -14.72
C GLY A 374 11.03 -30.86 -13.85
N LEU A 375 11.16 -29.73 -13.14
CA LEU A 375 12.24 -29.49 -12.20
C LEU A 375 12.22 -30.49 -11.04
N ALA A 376 11.04 -30.79 -10.49
CA ALA A 376 10.88 -31.80 -9.44
C ALA A 376 11.28 -33.20 -9.93
N GLY A 377 10.93 -33.54 -11.17
CA GLY A 377 11.32 -34.81 -11.79
C GLY A 377 12.83 -34.95 -11.98
N VAL A 378 13.49 -33.90 -12.47
CA VAL A 378 14.96 -33.87 -12.66
C VAL A 378 15.71 -33.91 -11.33
N LEU A 379 15.21 -33.19 -10.32
CA LEU A 379 15.85 -33.14 -9.00
C LEU A 379 15.73 -34.47 -8.24
N GLY A 380 14.74 -35.32 -8.54
CA GLY A 380 14.60 -36.66 -7.96
C GLY A 380 14.46 -36.66 -6.43
N SER A 381 14.41 -37.84 -5.83
CA SER A 381 14.41 -37.99 -4.36
C SER A 381 15.75 -38.52 -3.89
N HIS A 382 16.27 -37.94 -2.80
CA HIS A 382 17.58 -38.23 -2.25
C HIS A 382 17.48 -38.49 -0.76
N ASP A 383 17.97 -39.65 -0.30
CA ASP A 383 18.02 -39.99 1.11
C ASP A 383 19.38 -39.60 1.69
N ILE A 384 19.37 -38.69 2.65
CA ILE A 384 20.56 -38.19 3.34
C ILE A 384 20.60 -38.82 4.74
N GLY A 385 21.51 -39.77 4.95
CA GLY A 385 21.75 -40.36 6.27
C GLY A 385 22.70 -39.50 7.11
N ILE A 386 22.28 -39.07 8.29
CA ILE A 386 23.13 -38.47 9.33
C ILE A 386 23.04 -39.35 10.58
N GLY A 387 23.99 -40.28 10.73
CA GLY A 387 23.92 -41.31 11.78
C GLY A 387 22.72 -42.23 11.55
N ASP A 388 21.90 -42.46 12.59
CA ASP A 388 20.67 -43.27 12.51
C ASP A 388 19.47 -42.50 11.91
N LEU A 389 19.62 -41.20 11.65
CA LEU A 389 18.56 -40.36 11.08
C LEU A 389 18.68 -40.34 9.55
N VAL A 390 17.65 -40.86 8.87
CA VAL A 390 17.52 -40.77 7.41
C VAL A 390 16.58 -39.62 7.06
N PHE A 391 17.10 -38.56 6.44
CA PHE A 391 16.33 -37.45 5.90
C PHE A 391 16.08 -37.66 4.41
N SER A 392 14.84 -37.94 4.03
CA SER A 392 14.46 -38.08 2.62
C SER A 392 14.08 -36.72 2.00
N VAL A 393 14.94 -36.20 1.15
CA VAL A 393 14.71 -34.93 0.46
C VAL A 393 14.07 -35.24 -0.89
N THR A 394 12.80 -34.86 -1.05
CA THR A 394 12.03 -35.20 -2.25
C THR A 394 12.20 -34.17 -3.36
N GLY A 395 11.99 -34.57 -4.61
CA GLY A 395 12.08 -33.69 -5.78
C GLY A 395 11.17 -32.46 -5.68
N PRO A 396 9.88 -32.62 -5.29
CA PRO A 396 9.01 -31.48 -5.02
C PRO A 396 9.54 -30.58 -3.89
N GLY A 397 10.09 -31.15 -2.82
CA GLY A 397 10.75 -30.41 -1.75
C GLY A 397 11.92 -29.56 -2.27
N LEU A 398 12.81 -30.14 -3.08
CA LEU A 398 13.92 -29.41 -3.70
C LEU A 398 13.44 -28.30 -4.65
N THR A 399 12.33 -28.49 -5.36
CA THR A 399 11.72 -27.41 -6.16
C THR A 399 11.20 -26.27 -5.28
N LEU A 400 10.58 -26.57 -4.13
CA LEU A 400 10.20 -25.55 -3.14
C LEU A 400 11.43 -24.84 -2.56
N LEU A 401 12.55 -25.55 -2.36
CA LEU A 401 13.82 -24.95 -1.94
C LEU A 401 14.34 -23.91 -2.95
N VAL A 402 14.26 -24.23 -4.25
CA VAL A 402 14.60 -23.27 -5.32
C VAL A 402 13.69 -22.04 -5.24
N GLY A 403 12.38 -22.24 -5.07
CA GLY A 403 11.42 -21.15 -4.86
C GLY A 403 11.77 -20.29 -3.63
N SER A 404 12.16 -20.91 -2.52
CA SER A 404 12.59 -20.22 -1.30
C SER A 404 13.85 -19.38 -1.56
N ALA A 405 14.86 -19.95 -2.23
CA ALA A 405 16.08 -19.24 -2.57
C ALA A 405 15.78 -18.01 -3.43
N ILE A 406 14.89 -18.12 -4.43
CA ILE A 406 14.43 -16.99 -5.25
C ILE A 406 13.79 -15.92 -4.37
N ALA A 407 12.82 -16.29 -3.52
CA ALA A 407 12.12 -15.35 -2.65
C ALA A 407 13.07 -14.62 -1.68
N LEU A 408 14.01 -15.35 -1.07
CA LEU A 408 15.00 -14.79 -0.15
C LEU A 408 15.99 -13.85 -0.87
N LEU A 409 16.51 -14.24 -2.04
CA LEU A 409 17.40 -13.39 -2.84
C LEU A 409 16.71 -12.09 -3.28
N VAL A 410 15.46 -12.20 -3.72
CA VAL A 410 14.64 -11.07 -4.15
C VAL A 410 14.31 -10.15 -2.96
N SER A 411 14.01 -10.72 -1.78
CA SER A 411 13.82 -9.97 -0.54
C SER A 411 15.09 -9.20 -0.14
N VAL A 412 16.26 -9.84 -0.22
CA VAL A 412 17.55 -9.19 0.05
C VAL A 412 17.80 -8.04 -0.93
N TYR A 413 17.54 -8.26 -2.21
CA TYR A 413 17.68 -7.23 -3.24
C TYR A 413 16.73 -6.04 -3.00
N ALA A 414 15.44 -6.31 -2.75
CA ALA A 414 14.44 -5.29 -2.47
C ALA A 414 14.80 -4.50 -1.20
N THR A 415 15.24 -5.17 -0.15
CA THR A 415 15.66 -4.52 1.11
C THR A 415 16.87 -3.61 0.91
N ARG A 416 17.86 -4.02 0.10
CA ARG A 416 19.06 -3.20 -0.22
C ARG A 416 18.73 -1.91 -0.97
N GLN A 417 17.61 -1.88 -1.70
CA GLN A 417 17.16 -0.69 -2.42
C GLN A 417 16.32 0.25 -1.54
N VAL A 418 15.81 -0.23 -0.40
CA VAL A 418 14.97 0.53 0.53
C VAL A 418 15.75 1.04 1.75
N ALA A 419 16.76 0.29 2.21
CA ALA A 419 17.56 0.67 3.37
C ALA A 419 18.70 1.66 3.02
N PRO A 420 18.89 2.75 3.78
CA PRO A 420 20.05 3.63 3.60
C PRO A 420 21.34 2.84 3.81
N ARG A 421 22.35 3.12 2.97
CA ARG A 421 23.68 2.49 3.02
C ARG A 421 24.41 2.84 4.32
N HIS A 422 24.21 2.09 5.39
CA HIS A 422 25.13 2.10 6.54
C HIS A 422 26.11 0.92 6.47
N ARG A 423 27.40 1.24 6.57
CA ARG A 423 28.56 0.31 6.50
C ARG A 423 28.61 -0.56 7.77
N GLY A 424 28.10 -1.79 7.72
CA GLY A 424 28.23 -2.77 8.81
C GLY A 424 27.62 -4.13 8.48
N ARG A 425 28.27 -4.90 7.59
CA ARG A 425 27.62 -5.99 6.82
C ARG A 425 27.44 -7.34 7.53
N SER A 426 28.15 -7.67 8.61
CA SER A 426 28.11 -9.03 9.19
C SER A 426 27.28 -9.14 10.48
N ARG A 427 27.31 -8.14 11.35
CA ARG A 427 26.55 -8.14 12.62
C ARG A 427 25.05 -7.87 12.45
N MET A 428 24.66 -7.24 11.35
CA MET A 428 23.25 -6.93 11.06
C MET A 428 22.48 -8.17 10.58
N LEU A 429 23.13 -9.10 9.88
CA LEU A 429 22.50 -10.31 9.33
C LEU A 429 22.07 -11.28 10.44
N LEU A 430 22.91 -11.46 11.47
CA LEU A 430 22.60 -12.27 12.67
C LEU A 430 21.54 -11.62 13.58
N ARG A 431 21.47 -10.28 13.61
CA ARG A 431 20.42 -9.53 14.33
C ARG A 431 19.08 -9.45 13.59
N LEU A 432 19.05 -9.76 12.29
CA LEU A 432 17.85 -9.78 11.46
C LEU A 432 17.10 -11.12 11.50
N LEU A 433 17.80 -12.23 11.78
CA LEU A 433 17.25 -13.59 11.84
C LEU A 433 16.74 -13.96 13.23
N TRP A 434 17.41 -13.51 14.28
CA TRP A 434 16.89 -13.58 15.65
C TRP A 434 16.33 -12.22 15.99
N GLY A 435 15.01 -12.18 16.21
CA GLY A 435 14.24 -11.00 16.59
C GLY A 435 14.68 -10.38 17.93
N ALA A 436 15.90 -9.86 17.98
CA ALA A 436 16.27 -8.78 18.85
C ALA A 436 15.59 -7.54 18.26
N SER A 437 14.38 -7.34 18.74
CA SER A 437 13.61 -6.13 18.67
C SER A 437 14.49 -4.88 18.87
N ASP A 438 14.89 -4.26 17.76
CA ASP A 438 15.07 -2.79 17.71
C ASP A 438 13.72 -2.05 17.95
N ILE A 439 12.66 -2.77 18.35
CA ILE A 439 11.44 -2.25 18.97
C ILE A 439 11.74 -1.73 20.40
N LEU A 440 12.81 -2.22 21.06
CA LEU A 440 13.23 -1.81 22.40
C LEU A 440 14.55 -1.02 22.43
N THR A 441 15.18 -0.79 21.29
CA THR A 441 16.18 0.26 21.13
C THR A 441 15.61 1.35 20.24
N VAL A 442 14.53 1.97 20.72
CA VAL A 442 14.53 3.44 20.71
C VAL A 442 15.84 3.79 21.42
N ALA A 443 16.90 4.08 20.65
CA ALA A 443 17.94 4.96 21.17
C ALA A 443 17.17 6.09 21.85
N PRO A 444 17.38 6.35 23.16
CA PRO A 444 16.57 7.29 23.91
C PRO A 444 16.44 8.52 23.02
N ARG A 445 15.23 8.77 22.50
CA ARG A 445 15.00 9.93 21.64
C ARG A 445 15.40 11.07 22.54
N SER A 446 16.53 11.68 22.19
CA SER A 446 17.18 12.81 22.86
C SER A 446 16.14 13.67 23.56
N ALA A 447 16.30 13.85 24.86
CA ALA A 447 15.24 13.99 25.83
C ALA A 447 14.47 15.34 25.82
N GLY A 448 14.26 15.95 24.66
CA GLY A 448 13.35 17.09 24.48
C GLY A 448 11.96 16.67 23.98
N LEU A 449 11.00 17.59 24.11
CA LEU A 449 9.63 17.43 23.62
C LEU A 449 9.37 18.47 22.52
N PHE A 450 8.85 18.06 21.35
CA PHE A 450 8.53 19.00 20.27
C PHE A 450 7.02 19.17 20.10
N VAL A 451 6.52 20.39 20.34
CA VAL A 451 5.11 20.75 20.17
C VAL A 451 4.99 21.88 19.16
N VAL A 452 4.01 21.77 18.26
CA VAL A 452 3.72 22.81 17.26
C VAL A 452 2.32 23.35 17.49
N VAL A 453 2.16 24.66 17.37
CA VAL A 453 0.85 25.30 17.31
C VAL A 453 0.61 25.75 15.88
N GLU A 454 -0.48 25.29 15.28
CA GLU A 454 -0.88 25.58 13.91
C GLU A 454 -2.20 26.34 13.90
N GLY A 455 -2.41 27.16 12.88
CA GLY A 455 -3.62 27.95 12.75
C GLY A 455 -3.62 28.80 11.50
N ALA A 456 -4.81 29.21 11.11
CA ALA A 456 -5.04 30.12 9.99
C ALA A 456 -4.72 31.59 10.35
N ASP A 457 -4.88 31.97 11.61
CA ASP A 457 -4.56 33.29 12.14
C ASP A 457 -3.17 33.27 12.77
N ARG A 458 -2.20 33.97 12.15
CA ARG A 458 -0.79 33.99 12.58
C ARG A 458 -0.64 34.61 13.97
N GLU A 459 -1.33 35.72 14.23
CA GLU A 459 -1.17 36.45 15.49
C GLU A 459 -1.82 35.68 16.64
N LEU A 460 -3.00 35.10 16.41
CA LEU A 460 -3.64 34.25 17.42
C LEU A 460 -2.82 32.99 17.70
N THR A 461 -2.25 32.36 16.67
CA THR A 461 -1.36 31.19 16.81
C THR A 461 -0.12 31.55 17.64
N ARG A 462 0.49 32.71 17.39
CA ARG A 462 1.64 33.22 18.14
C ARG A 462 1.30 33.48 19.61
N ARG A 463 0.22 34.23 19.89
CA ARG A 463 -0.26 34.50 21.26
C ARG A 463 -0.59 33.21 22.03
N TYR A 464 -1.20 32.24 21.35
CA TYR A 464 -1.47 30.93 21.94
C TYR A 464 -0.18 30.16 22.27
N THR A 465 0.82 30.21 21.37
CA THR A 465 2.13 29.57 21.58
C THR A 465 2.85 30.18 22.79
N GLU A 466 2.78 31.51 22.96
CA GLU A 466 3.34 32.20 24.13
C GLU A 466 2.62 31.79 25.43
N SER A 467 1.29 31.74 25.41
CA SER A 467 0.51 31.25 26.56
C SER A 467 0.83 29.79 26.90
N LEU A 468 1.07 28.95 25.89
CA LEU A 468 1.50 27.56 26.07
C LEU A 468 2.91 27.46 26.67
N ALA A 469 3.80 28.38 26.29
CA ALA A 469 5.14 28.46 26.84
C ALA A 469 5.14 28.80 28.33
N GLU A 470 4.29 29.73 28.77
CA GLU A 470 4.11 30.05 30.18
C GLU A 470 3.68 28.81 30.98
N VAL A 471 2.69 28.06 30.48
CA VAL A 471 2.23 26.82 31.13
C VAL A 471 3.33 25.76 31.29
N VAL A 472 4.24 25.67 30.32
CA VAL A 472 5.36 24.73 30.39
C VAL A 472 6.46 25.24 31.34
N ARG A 473 6.74 26.56 31.34
CA ARG A 473 7.69 27.19 32.26
C ARG A 473 7.24 27.10 33.72
N ASP A 474 5.94 27.27 33.99
CA ASP A 474 5.35 27.10 35.32
C ASP A 474 5.54 25.68 35.88
N ARG A 475 5.77 24.70 35.00
CA ARG A 475 6.07 23.31 35.36
C ARG A 475 7.57 23.03 35.49
N GLY A 476 8.42 24.06 35.49
CA GLY A 476 9.87 23.94 35.68
C GLY A 476 10.63 23.33 34.49
N CYS A 477 10.00 23.20 33.32
CA CYS A 477 10.64 22.66 32.13
C CYS A 477 11.35 23.77 31.34
N PRO A 478 12.59 23.56 30.84
CA PRO A 478 13.24 24.51 29.95
C PRO A 478 12.51 24.56 28.60
N VAL A 479 12.14 25.77 28.15
CA VAL A 479 11.34 25.99 26.94
C VAL A 479 12.06 26.87 25.94
N VAL A 480 12.12 26.41 24.69
CA VAL A 480 12.50 27.22 23.53
C VAL A 480 11.25 27.51 22.72
N VAL A 481 10.90 28.80 22.60
CA VAL A 481 9.78 29.25 21.76
C VAL A 481 10.33 29.75 20.45
N THR A 482 9.70 29.36 19.34
CA THR A 482 10.10 29.75 18.00
C THR A 482 8.90 29.77 17.05
N SER A 483 9.12 30.12 15.78
CA SER A 483 8.06 30.22 14.78
C SER A 483 8.58 30.02 13.35
N GLU A 484 7.67 29.85 12.39
CA GLU A 484 7.95 29.94 10.96
C GLU A 484 7.19 31.11 10.29
N PRO A 485 7.87 32.02 9.55
CA PRO A 485 9.31 32.04 9.28
C PRO A 485 10.19 32.19 10.54
N SER A 486 11.38 31.59 10.52
CA SER A 486 12.26 31.52 11.70
C SER A 486 13.05 32.80 11.99
N ASP A 487 13.48 32.96 13.25
CA ASP A 487 14.36 34.04 13.69
C ASP A 487 15.84 33.83 13.30
N THR A 488 16.14 32.85 12.45
CA THR A 488 17.47 32.70 11.88
C THR A 488 17.76 33.83 10.89
N ASP A 489 19.05 34.07 10.55
CA ASP A 489 19.40 35.05 9.52
C ASP A 489 18.74 34.73 8.17
N LEU A 490 18.68 33.44 7.82
CA LEU A 490 17.98 32.98 6.63
C LEU A 490 16.46 33.20 6.76
N GLY A 491 15.87 32.80 7.89
CA GLY A 491 14.45 32.93 8.14
C GLY A 491 13.96 34.37 8.11
N ARG A 492 14.71 35.32 8.68
CA ARG A 492 14.42 36.76 8.56
C ARG A 492 14.44 37.25 7.11
N ARG A 493 15.39 36.77 6.29
CA ARG A 493 15.46 37.13 4.86
C ARG A 493 14.29 36.52 4.08
N VAL A 494 13.98 35.25 4.33
CA VAL A 494 12.82 34.57 3.75
C VAL A 494 11.53 35.26 4.15
N GLY A 495 11.36 35.61 5.43
CA GLY A 495 10.19 36.34 5.93
C GLY A 495 9.98 37.67 5.22
N ARG A 496 11.04 38.46 4.99
CA ARG A 496 10.96 39.71 4.20
C ARG A 496 10.57 39.50 2.74
N LEU A 497 10.92 38.35 2.16
CA LEU A 497 10.54 37.99 0.78
C LEU A 497 9.07 37.53 0.71
N LEU A 498 8.63 36.73 1.68
CA LEU A 498 7.26 36.19 1.71
C LEU A 498 6.23 37.22 2.19
N TYR A 499 6.64 38.09 3.10
CA TYR A 499 5.80 39.09 3.78
C TYR A 499 6.52 40.46 3.75
N PRO A 500 6.60 41.14 2.60
CA PRO A 500 7.25 42.44 2.51
C PRO A 500 6.49 43.49 3.34
N PRO A 501 7.18 44.32 4.12
CA PRO A 501 6.54 45.40 4.86
C PRO A 501 5.92 46.42 3.89
N PRO A 502 4.84 47.11 4.28
CA PRO A 502 4.27 48.20 3.49
C PRO A 502 5.35 49.26 3.24
N ALA A 503 5.49 49.71 1.99
CA ALA A 503 6.65 50.45 1.51
C ALA A 503 6.96 51.71 2.36
N ALA A 504 8.14 51.74 3.00
CA ALA A 504 8.76 52.96 3.50
C ALA A 504 9.67 53.56 2.42
N THR A 505 9.45 54.82 2.07
CA THR A 505 10.24 55.58 1.10
C THR A 505 11.67 55.80 1.61
N SER A 506 12.64 55.05 1.10
CA SER A 506 14.05 55.44 1.22
C SER A 506 14.79 55.15 -0.09
N HIS A 507 15.43 56.19 -0.63
CA HIS A 507 16.31 56.13 -1.80
C HIS A 507 17.74 55.93 -1.29
N GLU A 508 18.36 54.78 -1.56
CA GLU A 508 19.82 54.65 -1.54
C GLU A 508 20.35 54.62 -2.98
N PRO A 509 21.44 55.34 -3.31
CA PRO A 509 21.97 55.37 -4.66
C PRO A 509 23.06 54.30 -4.87
N GLY A 510 22.77 53.32 -5.73
CA GLY A 510 23.79 52.41 -6.26
C GLY A 510 23.20 51.19 -6.98
N TRP A 511 23.43 51.11 -8.30
CA TRP A 511 22.93 50.12 -9.30
C TRP A 511 21.54 50.43 -9.90
N PRO A 512 21.29 50.21 -11.22
CA PRO A 512 19.99 50.47 -11.81
C PRO A 512 19.00 49.43 -11.31
N THR A 513 18.20 49.78 -10.31
CA THR A 513 16.97 49.06 -9.98
C THR A 513 15.95 49.32 -11.10
N PRO A 514 15.29 48.29 -11.65
CA PRO A 514 14.07 48.49 -12.44
C PRO A 514 13.10 49.33 -11.59
N ALA A 515 12.44 50.31 -12.21
CA ALA A 515 11.59 51.28 -11.53
C ALA A 515 10.72 50.61 -10.45
N ALA A 516 10.85 51.06 -9.20
CA ALA A 516 9.98 50.62 -8.12
C ALA A 516 8.52 50.91 -8.53
N PRO A 517 7.62 49.90 -8.52
CA PRO A 517 6.20 50.15 -8.73
C PRO A 517 5.69 51.12 -7.65
N ARG A 518 4.92 52.12 -8.07
CA ARG A 518 4.28 53.09 -7.16
C ARG A 518 3.37 52.36 -6.17
N ALA A 519 3.52 52.67 -4.88
CA ALA A 519 2.59 52.25 -3.84
C ALA A 519 1.17 52.69 -4.22
N GLY A 520 0.27 51.72 -4.40
CA GLY A 520 -1.13 51.95 -4.81
C GLY A 520 -1.63 51.13 -6.01
N THR A 521 -0.82 50.22 -6.56
CA THR A 521 -1.28 49.22 -7.54
C THR A 521 -1.13 47.82 -6.95
N GLU A 522 -2.03 46.90 -7.27
CA GLU A 522 -2.09 45.49 -6.81
C GLU A 522 -0.83 44.66 -7.17
N ASP A 523 0.14 45.26 -7.85
CA ASP A 523 1.34 44.69 -8.46
C ASP A 523 2.64 45.08 -7.72
N GLY A 524 2.71 44.81 -6.42
CA GLY A 524 4.01 44.64 -5.76
C GLY A 524 4.71 43.38 -6.30
N PRO A 525 6.05 43.23 -6.21
CA PRO A 525 6.72 42.00 -6.61
C PRO A 525 6.22 40.83 -5.72
N ARG A 526 5.29 40.03 -6.26
CA ARG A 526 4.73 38.86 -5.58
C ARG A 526 5.65 37.67 -5.79
N VAL A 527 6.04 37.00 -4.71
CA VAL A 527 6.72 35.71 -4.79
C VAL A 527 5.71 34.66 -5.26
N GLU A 528 6.00 33.99 -6.37
CA GLU A 528 5.17 32.90 -6.89
C GLU A 528 4.94 31.80 -5.84
N ALA A 529 3.76 31.19 -5.80
CA ALA A 529 3.39 30.16 -4.81
C ALA A 529 4.40 29.00 -4.69
N TYR A 530 4.94 28.50 -5.81
CA TYR A 530 5.99 27.47 -5.81
C TYR A 530 7.26 27.95 -5.15
N THR A 531 7.70 29.17 -5.48
CA THR A 531 8.88 29.80 -4.88
C THR A 531 8.67 30.01 -3.39
N ALA A 532 7.47 30.45 -2.98
CA ALA A 532 7.13 30.65 -1.59
C ALA A 532 7.19 29.35 -0.77
N ALA A 533 6.61 28.26 -1.30
CA ALA A 533 6.65 26.95 -0.65
C ALA A 533 8.09 26.39 -0.52
N LEU A 534 8.96 26.64 -1.51
CA LEU A 534 10.36 26.22 -1.48
C LEU A 534 11.19 27.05 -0.50
N LEU A 535 10.97 28.36 -0.45
CA LEU A 535 11.61 29.25 0.53
C LEU A 535 11.22 28.88 1.96
N ALA A 536 9.94 28.58 2.20
CA ALA A 536 9.46 28.08 3.49
C ALA A 536 10.13 26.75 3.86
N ALA A 537 10.29 25.83 2.91
CA ALA A 537 11.00 24.58 3.15
C ALA A 537 12.50 24.78 3.43
N ALA A 538 13.15 25.76 2.78
CA ALA A 538 14.55 26.10 3.00
C ALA A 538 14.78 26.73 4.39
N ASP A 539 13.94 27.70 4.78
CA ASP A 539 13.95 28.26 6.13
C ASP A 539 13.77 27.17 7.18
N ARG A 540 12.78 26.30 7.01
CA ARG A 540 12.54 25.16 7.90
C ARG A 540 13.73 24.22 8.04
N ALA A 541 14.46 23.95 6.95
CA ALA A 541 15.65 23.11 7.01
C ALA A 541 16.72 23.71 7.93
N GLU A 542 16.98 25.01 7.79
CA GLU A 542 17.93 25.76 8.61
C GLU A 542 17.45 25.84 10.06
N HIS A 543 16.17 26.17 10.26
CA HIS A 543 15.52 26.27 11.55
C HIS A 543 15.61 24.96 12.35
N VAL A 544 15.32 23.83 11.71
CA VAL A 544 15.46 22.51 12.33
C VAL A 544 16.91 22.19 12.69
N ALA A 545 17.86 22.54 11.82
CA ALA A 545 19.27 22.22 12.02
C ALA A 545 19.92 23.06 13.13
N THR A 546 19.54 24.33 13.27
CA THR A 546 20.21 25.31 14.12
C THR A 546 19.49 25.60 15.44
N VAL A 547 18.16 25.44 15.49
CA VAL A 547 17.36 25.76 16.69
C VAL A 547 16.70 24.50 17.24
N ILE A 548 15.84 23.84 16.46
CA ILE A 548 14.94 22.80 17.00
C ILE A 548 15.73 21.56 17.45
N ARG A 549 16.58 20.99 16.58
CA ARG A 549 17.33 19.77 16.95
C ARG A 549 18.34 20.01 18.07
N PRO A 550 19.12 21.11 18.09
CA PRO A 550 19.98 21.41 19.23
C PRO A 550 19.21 21.53 20.56
N ALA A 551 18.06 22.21 20.57
CA ALA A 551 17.22 22.34 21.77
C ALA A 551 16.65 20.99 22.23
N LEU A 552 16.18 20.15 21.30
CA LEU A 552 15.72 18.79 21.64
C LEU A 552 16.86 17.89 22.14
N ALA A 553 18.09 18.10 21.64
CA ALA A 553 19.27 17.40 22.12
C ALA A 553 19.67 17.82 23.53
N ALA A 554 19.38 19.07 23.91
CA ALA A 554 19.60 19.64 25.24
C ALA A 554 18.44 19.37 26.23
N GLU A 555 17.56 18.42 25.92
CA GLU A 555 16.43 18.02 26.77
C GLU A 555 15.43 19.15 27.04
N GLN A 556 15.19 20.01 26.04
CA GLN A 556 14.27 21.15 26.16
C GLN A 556 12.93 20.89 25.48
N VAL A 557 11.89 21.58 25.94
CA VAL A 557 10.60 21.64 25.25
C VAL A 557 10.69 22.70 24.16
N VAL A 558 10.53 22.31 22.91
CA VAL A 558 10.48 23.24 21.78
C VAL A 558 9.02 23.47 21.40
N LEU A 559 8.60 24.73 21.45
CA LEU A 559 7.27 25.19 21.01
C LEU A 559 7.43 26.03 19.74
N SER A 560 6.93 25.55 18.61
CA SER A 560 6.97 26.28 17.34
C SER A 560 5.59 26.75 16.92
N ALA A 561 5.43 28.05 16.64
CA ALA A 561 4.27 28.57 15.92
C ALA A 561 4.47 28.33 14.42
N HIS A 562 3.63 27.49 13.84
CA HIS A 562 3.73 26.99 12.47
C HIS A 562 4.90 26.03 12.21
N TYR A 563 4.65 25.08 11.33
CA TYR A 563 5.61 24.11 10.83
C TYR A 563 5.14 23.59 9.45
N VAL A 564 5.21 22.28 9.22
CA VAL A 564 4.87 21.66 7.93
C VAL A 564 3.39 21.82 7.56
N ASP A 565 2.48 21.82 8.53
CA ASP A 565 1.05 21.85 8.25
C ASP A 565 0.63 23.22 7.71
N ALA A 566 1.26 24.31 8.17
CA ALA A 566 1.09 25.63 7.59
C ALA A 566 1.41 25.66 6.10
N SER A 567 2.55 25.11 5.67
CA SER A 567 2.89 25.07 4.24
C SER A 567 1.88 24.28 3.41
N MET A 568 1.36 23.16 3.94
CA MET A 568 0.36 22.39 3.22
C MET A 568 -1.01 23.07 3.18
N ALA A 569 -1.39 23.79 4.25
CA ALA A 569 -2.66 24.50 4.30
C ALA A 569 -2.62 25.73 3.37
N PHE A 570 -1.63 26.62 3.54
CA PHE A 570 -1.53 27.86 2.77
C PHE A 570 -1.18 27.64 1.30
N HIS A 571 -0.12 26.89 1.01
CA HIS A 571 0.33 26.70 -0.38
C HIS A 571 -0.39 25.52 -1.06
N GLY A 572 -0.66 24.44 -0.32
CA GLY A 572 -1.36 23.28 -0.87
C GLY A 572 -2.85 23.56 -1.09
N ALA A 573 -3.62 23.67 -0.01
CA ALA A 573 -5.06 23.87 -0.11
C ALA A 573 -5.44 25.29 -0.54
N GLY A 574 -4.74 26.31 -0.02
CA GLY A 574 -5.04 27.71 -0.33
C GLY A 574 -4.71 28.10 -1.77
N GLN A 575 -3.51 27.76 -2.26
CA GLN A 575 -3.01 28.17 -3.58
C GLN A 575 -3.04 27.04 -4.64
N GLY A 576 -3.63 25.88 -4.31
CA GLY A 576 -3.82 24.77 -5.25
C GLY A 576 -2.56 23.99 -5.61
N LEU A 577 -1.47 24.10 -4.84
CA LEU A 577 -0.28 23.28 -5.05
C LEU A 577 -0.48 21.84 -4.56
N ASP A 578 0.33 20.92 -5.10
CA ASP A 578 0.34 19.52 -4.69
C ASP A 578 0.83 19.38 -3.23
N ALA A 579 -0.12 19.16 -2.31
CA ALA A 579 0.15 19.01 -0.88
C ALA A 579 1.08 17.82 -0.56
N ASP A 580 1.04 16.73 -1.35
CA ASP A 580 1.93 15.58 -1.15
C ASP A 580 3.37 15.92 -1.53
N ARG A 581 3.58 16.76 -2.56
CA ARG A 581 4.91 17.30 -2.87
C ARG A 581 5.43 18.20 -1.76
N ILE A 582 4.60 19.12 -1.26
CA ILE A 582 4.98 20.01 -0.15
C ILE A 582 5.37 19.19 1.08
N LEU A 583 4.58 18.17 1.43
CA LEU A 583 4.88 17.28 2.54
C LEU A 583 6.20 16.53 2.32
N ARG A 584 6.42 15.92 1.14
CA ARG A 584 7.67 15.20 0.85
C ARG A 584 8.89 16.10 0.92
N THR A 585 8.82 17.30 0.33
CA THR A 585 9.90 18.29 0.39
C THR A 585 10.17 18.72 1.82
N SER A 586 9.12 18.98 2.60
CA SER A 586 9.24 19.35 4.01
C SER A 586 9.80 18.21 4.87
N MET A 587 9.42 16.96 4.61
CA MET A 587 9.98 15.82 5.32
C MET A 587 11.46 15.59 5.00
N TRP A 588 11.86 15.88 3.75
CA TRP A 588 13.26 15.85 3.36
C TRP A 588 14.06 16.98 4.03
N ALA A 589 13.56 18.22 3.98
CA ALA A 589 14.14 19.40 4.61
C ALA A 589 14.38 19.21 6.12
N THR A 590 13.40 18.64 6.81
CA THR A 590 13.43 18.44 8.27
C THR A 590 14.14 17.14 8.69
N ARG A 591 14.61 16.33 7.74
CA ARG A 591 15.16 14.97 7.94
C ARG A 591 14.23 14.09 8.80
N GLY A 592 12.93 14.11 8.48
CA GLY A 592 11.96 13.26 9.15
C GLY A 592 11.45 13.77 10.51
N LEU A 593 11.78 15.00 10.94
CA LEU A 593 11.35 15.51 12.25
C LEU A 593 9.87 15.85 12.24
N LEU A 594 9.10 15.16 13.06
CA LEU A 594 7.67 15.38 13.28
C LEU A 594 7.43 15.84 14.73
N PRO A 595 6.42 16.69 14.98
CA PRO A 595 6.03 17.05 16.34
C PRO A 595 5.41 15.87 17.08
N ASP A 596 5.66 15.83 18.40
CA ASP A 596 5.01 14.91 19.34
C ASP A 596 3.54 15.29 19.56
N LEU A 597 3.22 16.60 19.48
CA LEU A 597 1.87 17.15 19.58
C LEU A 597 1.70 18.36 18.64
N THR A 598 0.59 18.41 17.90
CA THR A 598 0.16 19.59 17.16
C THR A 598 -1.12 20.14 17.76
N VAL A 599 -1.14 21.42 18.13
CA VAL A 599 -2.36 22.12 18.59
C VAL A 599 -2.88 22.99 17.45
N VAL A 600 -4.10 22.73 16.98
CA VAL A 600 -4.71 23.51 15.90
C VAL A 600 -5.66 24.54 16.49
N VAL A 601 -5.34 25.82 16.31
CA VAL A 601 -6.19 26.95 16.69
C VAL A 601 -7.18 27.23 15.55
N ASP A 602 -8.43 26.86 15.77
CA ASP A 602 -9.52 27.04 14.81
C ASP A 602 -10.02 28.49 14.79
N ALA A 603 -9.49 29.28 13.87
CA ALA A 603 -9.84 30.68 13.64
C ALA A 603 -9.95 30.98 12.13
N PRO A 604 -10.71 32.01 11.71
CA PRO A 604 -10.68 32.48 10.33
C PRO A 604 -9.29 33.00 9.94
N VAL A 605 -8.94 32.95 8.65
CA VAL A 605 -7.67 33.49 8.15
C VAL A 605 -7.72 35.02 8.20
N THR A 606 -6.76 35.62 8.88
CA THR A 606 -6.62 37.09 9.00
C THR A 606 -5.69 37.65 7.92
N GLU A 607 -4.59 36.95 7.62
CA GLU A 607 -3.62 37.30 6.58
C GLU A 607 -3.25 36.06 5.76
N ALA A 608 -3.84 35.94 4.56
CA ALA A 608 -3.49 34.89 3.61
C ALA A 608 -2.40 35.39 2.65
N PRO A 609 -1.50 34.52 2.14
CA PRO A 609 -0.77 34.82 0.92
C PRO A 609 -1.74 35.28 -0.18
N ALA A 610 -1.28 36.18 -1.05
CA ALA A 610 -2.07 36.57 -2.22
C ALA A 610 -2.54 35.31 -2.97
N ASP A 611 -3.81 35.32 -3.39
CA ASP A 611 -4.45 34.25 -4.17
C ASP A 611 -4.76 32.94 -3.41
N ALA A 612 -4.61 32.89 -2.08
CA ALA A 612 -5.01 31.73 -1.28
C ALA A 612 -6.49 31.77 -0.85
N ASP A 613 -7.24 30.67 -1.06
CA ASP A 613 -8.62 30.54 -0.57
C ASP A 613 -8.66 30.39 0.97
N PRO A 614 -9.18 31.40 1.72
CA PRO A 614 -9.21 31.37 3.18
C PRO A 614 -10.00 30.19 3.77
N ALA A 615 -11.08 29.78 3.09
CA ALA A 615 -11.92 28.69 3.55
C ALA A 615 -11.24 27.34 3.32
N ALA A 616 -10.48 27.19 2.23
CA ALA A 616 -9.68 26.00 1.95
C ALA A 616 -8.55 25.83 2.98
N VAL A 617 -7.85 26.91 3.35
CA VAL A 617 -6.78 26.89 4.36
C VAL A 617 -7.31 26.41 5.72
N ARG A 618 -8.41 27.01 6.21
CA ARG A 618 -9.00 26.61 7.50
C ARG A 618 -9.45 25.15 7.48
N ARG A 619 -10.14 24.72 6.42
CA ARG A 619 -10.60 23.34 6.26
C ARG A 619 -9.44 22.35 6.26
N ALA A 620 -8.32 22.70 5.61
CA ALA A 620 -7.14 21.86 5.52
C ALA A 620 -6.48 21.57 6.88
N PHE A 621 -6.51 22.50 7.83
CA PHE A 621 -6.05 22.25 9.20
C PHE A 621 -6.99 21.30 9.96
N LEU A 622 -8.30 21.50 9.84
CA LEU A 622 -9.31 20.69 10.52
C LEU A 622 -9.33 19.24 10.00
N GLU A 623 -9.26 19.05 8.68
CA GLU A 623 -9.21 17.71 8.06
C GLU A 623 -7.98 16.90 8.52
N ARG A 624 -6.85 17.57 8.75
CA ARG A 624 -5.64 16.92 9.29
C ARG A 624 -5.81 16.50 10.74
N ALA A 625 -6.42 17.36 11.55
CA ALA A 625 -6.71 17.04 12.94
C ALA A 625 -7.70 15.86 13.06
N GLU A 626 -8.73 15.81 12.20
CA GLU A 626 -9.67 14.69 12.14
C GLU A 626 -8.99 13.37 11.69
N ALA A 627 -8.02 13.45 10.78
CA ALA A 627 -7.31 12.28 10.27
C ALA A 627 -6.33 11.66 11.29
N ALA A 628 -5.90 12.40 12.31
CA ALA A 628 -4.90 11.97 13.29
C ALA A 628 -5.20 12.46 14.72
N PRO A 629 -6.32 12.07 15.33
CA PRO A 629 -6.76 12.57 16.63
C PRO A 629 -5.76 12.28 17.78
N ASP A 630 -4.92 11.27 17.63
CA ASP A 630 -3.90 10.93 18.64
C ASP A 630 -2.74 11.95 18.70
N ARG A 631 -2.52 12.73 17.63
CA ARG A 631 -1.41 13.68 17.50
C ARG A 631 -1.87 15.15 17.47
N TYR A 632 -3.16 15.38 17.29
CA TYR A 632 -3.73 16.71 17.13
C TYR A 632 -4.73 17.03 18.24
N VAL A 633 -4.72 18.27 18.71
CA VAL A 633 -5.77 18.81 19.58
C VAL A 633 -6.29 20.09 18.95
N VAL A 634 -7.60 20.16 18.68
CA VAL A 634 -8.23 21.35 18.11
C VAL A 634 -8.76 22.23 19.23
N VAL A 635 -8.49 23.53 19.14
CA VAL A 635 -8.94 24.55 20.09
C VAL A 635 -9.75 25.60 19.35
N ALA A 636 -10.94 25.94 19.87
CA ALA A 636 -11.82 26.91 19.25
C ALA A 636 -11.29 28.34 19.46
N GLY A 637 -10.70 28.94 18.43
CA GLY A 637 -10.04 30.25 18.49
C GLY A 637 -10.94 31.37 19.00
N GLY A 638 -12.20 31.39 18.56
CA GLY A 638 -13.19 32.40 18.97
C GLY A 638 -13.59 32.37 20.46
N ARG A 639 -13.14 31.37 21.23
CA ARG A 639 -13.39 31.26 22.68
C ARG A 639 -12.16 31.54 23.54
N LEU A 640 -10.98 31.70 22.93
CA LEU A 640 -9.71 31.82 23.65
C LEU A 640 -9.63 33.09 24.50
N ASP A 641 -10.12 34.23 24.01
CA ASP A 641 -10.11 35.47 24.80
C ASP A 641 -11.08 35.40 25.99
N LEU A 642 -12.19 34.66 25.87
CA LEU A 642 -13.09 34.40 27.00
C LEU A 642 -12.45 33.48 28.03
N GLU A 643 -11.75 32.45 27.56
CA GLU A 643 -11.03 31.49 28.40
C GLU A 643 -9.87 32.15 29.16
N LEU A 644 -9.13 33.05 28.50
CA LEU A 644 -8.09 33.89 29.12
C LEU A 644 -8.66 34.74 30.25
N ARG A 645 -9.82 35.38 30.05
CA ARG A 645 -10.49 36.17 31.10
C ARG A 645 -10.99 35.32 32.26
N ALA A 646 -11.47 34.10 31.97
CA ALA A 646 -12.06 33.22 32.98
C ALA A 646 -11.01 32.48 33.82
N THR A 647 -9.89 32.06 33.20
CA THR A 647 -8.91 31.16 33.83
C THR A 647 -7.52 31.76 33.98
N GLY A 648 -7.29 32.96 33.44
CA GLY A 648 -5.97 33.59 33.39
C GLY A 648 -5.04 33.01 32.31
N SER A 649 -5.51 32.09 31.46
CA SER A 649 -4.71 31.51 30.38
C SER A 649 -5.55 31.13 29.16
N MET A 650 -4.97 31.25 27.97
CA MET A 650 -5.60 30.78 26.72
C MET A 650 -5.56 29.25 26.57
N VAL A 651 -4.78 28.53 27.38
CA VAL A 651 -4.55 27.09 27.18
C VAL A 651 -5.67 26.25 27.83
N THR A 652 -6.48 25.61 26.99
CA THR A 652 -7.57 24.72 27.40
C THR A 652 -7.11 23.55 28.27
N LEU A 653 -8.03 23.03 29.11
CA LEU A 653 -7.77 21.86 29.95
C LEU A 653 -7.31 20.64 29.15
N ALA A 654 -7.92 20.38 27.99
CA ALA A 654 -7.57 19.27 27.12
C ALA A 654 -6.10 19.32 26.66
N VAL A 655 -5.60 20.51 26.30
CA VAL A 655 -4.19 20.70 25.93
C VAL A 655 -3.29 20.54 27.15
N ARG A 656 -3.68 21.06 28.31
CA ARG A 656 -2.91 20.93 29.58
C ARG A 656 -2.73 19.48 30.02
N GLU A 657 -3.77 18.65 29.90
CA GLU A 657 -3.74 17.23 30.24
C GLU A 657 -2.86 16.43 29.26
N ARG A 658 -3.02 16.68 27.96
CA ARG A 658 -2.21 16.02 26.93
C ARG A 658 -0.73 16.37 27.09
N LEU A 659 -0.44 17.64 27.32
CA LEU A 659 0.91 18.13 27.56
C LEU A 659 1.51 17.57 28.86
N ALA A 660 0.73 17.50 29.95
CA ALA A 660 1.18 16.89 31.20
C ALA A 660 1.60 15.43 31.01
N THR A 661 0.78 14.67 30.27
CA THR A 661 1.05 13.27 29.95
C THR A 661 2.36 13.12 29.16
N LEU A 662 2.56 13.96 28.14
CA LEU A 662 3.76 13.92 27.31
C LEU A 662 5.01 14.35 28.08
N LEU A 663 4.92 15.38 28.92
CA LEU A 663 6.01 15.81 29.79
C LEU A 663 6.39 14.71 30.78
N ALA A 664 5.43 14.05 31.42
CA ALA A 664 5.70 12.94 32.34
C ALA A 664 6.40 11.76 31.63
N LEU A 665 6.04 11.47 30.38
CA LEU A 665 6.63 10.38 29.60
C LEU A 665 8.04 10.70 29.06
N ARG A 666 8.29 11.96 28.68
CA ARG A 666 9.53 12.36 27.98
C ARG A 666 10.56 13.02 28.90
N MET A 667 10.09 13.68 29.95
CA MET A 667 10.84 14.56 30.84
C MET A 667 10.55 14.26 32.32
N PRO A 668 10.74 13.01 32.80
CA PRO A 668 10.34 12.61 34.16
C PRO A 668 11.12 13.34 35.27
N GLY A 669 12.30 13.91 34.98
CA GLY A 669 13.12 14.65 35.94
C GLY A 669 12.71 16.12 36.15
N ALA A 670 12.01 16.73 35.19
CA ALA A 670 11.67 18.16 35.24
C ALA A 670 10.49 18.46 36.19
N THR A 671 9.62 17.48 36.44
CA THR A 671 8.45 17.60 37.32
C THR A 671 8.77 17.43 38.82
N ALA A 672 10.03 17.17 39.19
CA ALA A 672 10.46 16.90 40.56
C ALA A 672 10.94 18.14 41.35
N VAL A 673 11.04 19.32 40.72
CA VAL A 673 11.49 20.54 41.41
C VAL A 673 10.32 21.20 42.15
N ARG A 674 10.27 21.00 43.47
CA ARG A 674 9.39 21.74 44.39
C ARG A 674 9.78 23.23 44.41
N PRO A 675 8.82 24.16 44.60
CA PRO A 675 9.14 25.57 44.79
C PRO A 675 9.77 25.75 46.18
N GLY A 676 11.07 26.08 46.22
CA GLY A 676 11.75 26.40 47.47
C GLY A 676 13.28 26.32 47.37
N THR A 677 13.91 27.50 47.46
CA THR A 677 15.32 27.75 47.78
C THR A 677 16.39 27.33 46.75
N ALA A 678 16.82 28.28 45.92
CA ALA A 678 18.21 28.37 45.47
C ALA A 678 18.60 29.86 45.35
N ALA A 679 19.64 30.24 46.09
CA ALA A 679 20.20 31.59 46.22
C ALA A 679 20.82 32.11 44.91
N PRO A 680 20.98 33.43 44.72
CA PRO A 680 21.56 33.99 43.50
C PRO A 680 23.07 33.74 43.45
N ALA A 681 23.55 33.16 42.34
CA ALA A 681 24.98 33.05 42.02
C ALA A 681 25.47 34.32 41.29
N PRO A 682 26.76 34.70 41.42
CA PRO A 682 27.23 36.06 41.19
C PRO A 682 27.50 36.36 39.71
N VAL A 683 27.30 37.63 39.36
CA VAL A 683 27.66 38.24 38.07
C VAL A 683 29.18 38.28 37.93
N ALA A 684 29.71 37.68 36.87
CA ALA A 684 31.11 37.84 36.47
C ALA A 684 31.23 39.03 35.50
N ASP A 685 32.10 39.97 35.90
CA ASP A 685 32.48 41.22 35.24
C ASP A 685 33.32 40.96 33.97
N PRO A 686 33.02 41.58 32.80
CA PRO A 686 33.82 41.41 31.60
C PRO A 686 34.94 42.45 31.54
N ALA A 687 36.08 42.14 32.15
CA ALA A 687 37.35 42.79 31.84
C ALA A 687 38.51 41.79 31.97
N ARG A 688 38.81 41.08 30.87
CA ARG A 688 40.15 40.66 30.43
C ARG A 688 40.12 39.94 29.09
#